data_AF-A0A7C9RKF9-F1
#
_entry.id   AF-A0A7C9RKF9-F1
#
_cell.length_a   1.000
_cell.length_b   1.000
_cell.length_c   1.000
_cell.angle_alpha   90.00
_cell.angle_beta   90.00
_cell.angle_gamma   90.00
#
_symmetry.space_group_name_H-M   'P 1'
#
loop_
_entity.id
_entity.type
_entity.pdbx_description
1 polymer ?
#
loop_
_entity_poly.entity_id
_entity_poly.type
_entity_poly.pdbx_seq_one_letter_code
_entity_poly.pdbx_strand_id
1 'polypeptide(L)'
;MFKLIVTKSLHNRLFVLAAAVILIVFGLFTLPRVPIDVFPDLNRPTVNILTEAEGLAPQEVEQLVTFPIETAMNGMPGVIRVRSVSGIGLSVVYVEFDWSTDIYRARQVVSERIALIREQLPANVNPQMGPVTSIMGEIMLIAMTSDGRVSPMEVRELADFVLRPQLLALPGVAQVIPIGGEVRQYRVTPNVATMQALNITHDQIEQAASRFGTNTGGGFVDQHGREYLIRNVGLTKRIEDLANTVVIVRNGQPILLKQVANVDFAPRVKRGDAGYNGKPAVIVSVQKQPSADTVSLTRTIEKALNDFQRTLPEGISANNVQFRQATFIETSIRNVQRVLLEAALVVAIVLFVFLTNARATVISLTAIPISILTTVVVFSLFGLTINTMTLGGLAIAIGELVDDAVVDVENILRRLKENRELDQPRPVLGVIATASQEVRSGIVYATMVIVLVFIPLFALPGIEGRLFAPLGVAYIVSILASLLTSLTVTPVLSYYLLSGGVREHRGDNFVVRSLKRGNRALLTWAFERRGFVLGAVAIMLVIAGCAATLLPRSFLPPFNEGTLVLSLQYNPGISLAESHRLGLLAEQLLAKVPEVKSVGRRTGRAELDEHAEGVHFSEVDVDLVRSKRPKPEVLADIRESLSALPLSVAVGQPISHRLDHLQSGVRAQIVLKIFGDDLDTLRRLADTARQQLSSVPGVVDLQVEKQVLLPQLRIQVDYERAALYGLT
;
A
#
# COMPACT_ATOMS: atom_id res chain seq x y z
N MET A 1 32.22 -34.55 -0.90
CA MET A 1 31.76 -33.43 -1.74
C MET A 1 32.48 -32.11 -1.39
N PHE A 2 32.27 -31.53 -0.20
CA PHE A 2 32.83 -30.21 0.12
C PHE A 2 34.36 -30.11 0.09
N LYS A 3 35.09 -31.18 0.44
CA LYS A 3 36.55 -31.29 0.25
C LYS A 3 36.98 -30.97 -1.19
N LEU A 4 36.21 -31.46 -2.14
CA LEU A 4 36.46 -31.34 -3.57
C LEU A 4 36.19 -29.90 -4.06
N ILE A 5 35.18 -29.21 -3.51
CA ILE A 5 34.87 -27.81 -3.84
C ILE A 5 36.07 -26.92 -3.54
N VAL A 6 36.54 -26.87 -2.29
CA VAL A 6 37.67 -25.98 -1.94
C VAL A 6 38.96 -26.36 -2.66
N THR A 7 39.24 -27.66 -2.82
CA THR A 7 40.45 -28.09 -3.53
C THR A 7 40.41 -27.68 -5.00
N LYS A 8 39.26 -27.83 -5.68
CA LYS A 8 39.07 -27.36 -7.05
C LYS A 8 39.06 -25.82 -7.15
N SER A 9 38.45 -25.12 -6.19
CA SER A 9 38.45 -23.66 -6.14
C SER A 9 39.88 -23.10 -6.04
N LEU A 10 40.72 -23.69 -5.19
CA LEU A 10 42.14 -23.31 -5.05
C LEU A 10 42.97 -23.65 -6.29
N HIS A 11 42.68 -24.76 -6.96
CA HIS A 11 43.35 -25.12 -8.21
C HIS A 11 42.97 -24.15 -9.36
N ASN A 12 41.68 -23.81 -9.47
CA ASN A 12 41.11 -22.92 -10.48
C ASN A 12 40.93 -21.47 -9.99
N ARG A 13 41.88 -21.00 -9.16
CA ARG A 13 41.81 -19.70 -8.46
C ARG A 13 41.48 -18.48 -9.33
N LEU A 14 42.04 -18.41 -10.55
CA LEU A 14 41.77 -17.32 -11.51
C LEU A 14 40.31 -17.34 -11.97
N PHE A 15 39.76 -18.52 -12.23
CA PHE A 15 38.37 -18.68 -12.64
C PHE A 15 37.40 -18.29 -11.51
N VAL A 16 37.70 -18.68 -10.27
CA VAL A 16 36.86 -18.32 -9.10
C VAL A 16 36.82 -16.80 -8.90
N LEU A 17 37.96 -16.12 -8.99
CA LEU A 17 38.00 -14.65 -8.88
C LEU A 17 37.26 -13.99 -10.06
N ALA A 18 37.46 -14.47 -11.29
CA ALA A 18 36.74 -13.97 -12.44
C ALA A 18 35.21 -14.14 -12.29
N ALA A 19 34.76 -15.31 -11.83
CA ALA A 19 33.35 -15.58 -11.56
C ALA A 19 32.79 -14.66 -10.46
N ALA A 20 33.55 -14.43 -9.37
CA ALA A 20 33.14 -13.51 -8.32
C ALA A 20 33.03 -12.06 -8.83
N VAL A 21 33.97 -11.59 -9.65
CA VAL A 21 33.90 -10.26 -10.27
C VAL A 21 32.72 -10.15 -11.22
N ILE A 22 32.49 -11.15 -12.08
CA ILE A 22 31.31 -11.20 -12.96
C ILE A 22 30.03 -11.16 -12.14
N LEU A 23 29.95 -11.92 -11.05
CA LEU A 23 28.79 -11.91 -10.16
C LEU A 23 28.57 -10.54 -9.52
N ILE A 24 29.62 -9.86 -9.07
CA ILE A 24 29.52 -8.49 -8.53
C ILE A 24 29.01 -7.53 -9.61
N VAL A 25 29.59 -7.55 -10.80
CA VAL A 25 29.20 -6.67 -11.91
C VAL A 25 27.75 -6.95 -12.34
N PHE A 26 27.39 -8.22 -12.48
CA PHE A 26 26.04 -8.66 -12.85
C PHE A 26 25.02 -8.31 -11.76
N GLY A 27 25.38 -8.48 -10.48
CA GLY A 27 24.55 -8.09 -9.35
C GLY A 27 24.33 -6.58 -9.30
N LEU A 28 25.37 -5.77 -9.48
CA LEU A 28 25.29 -4.31 -9.55
C LEU A 28 24.44 -3.84 -10.74
N PHE A 29 24.52 -4.54 -11.87
CA PHE A 29 23.68 -4.28 -13.04
C PHE A 29 22.22 -4.69 -12.82
N THR A 30 21.98 -5.75 -12.05
CA THR A 30 20.63 -6.28 -11.77
C THR A 30 19.91 -5.48 -10.69
N LEU A 31 20.65 -4.95 -9.71
CA LEU A 31 20.11 -4.22 -8.55
C LEU A 31 19.06 -3.14 -8.91
N PRO A 32 19.24 -2.28 -9.94
CA PRO A 32 18.25 -1.26 -10.29
C PRO A 32 17.01 -1.80 -11.02
N ARG A 33 17.02 -3.07 -11.45
CA ARG A 33 15.92 -3.70 -12.21
C ARG A 33 14.99 -4.53 -11.35
N VAL A 34 15.39 -4.88 -10.13
CA VAL A 34 14.54 -5.63 -9.21
C VAL A 34 13.43 -4.70 -8.71
N PRO A 35 12.14 -5.05 -8.86
CA PRO A 35 11.05 -4.21 -8.42
C PRO A 35 11.12 -3.92 -6.93
N ILE A 36 10.84 -2.68 -6.56
CA ILE A 36 10.85 -2.18 -5.19
C ILE A 36 9.43 -1.85 -4.74
N ASP A 37 9.06 -2.32 -3.55
CA ASP A 37 7.75 -2.04 -2.95
C ASP A 37 7.82 -1.94 -1.41
N VAL A 38 6.74 -1.52 -0.76
CA VAL A 38 6.64 -1.47 0.71
C VAL A 38 6.64 -2.88 1.30
N PHE A 39 5.80 -3.74 0.74
CA PHE A 39 5.55 -5.10 1.21
C PHE A 39 5.61 -6.09 0.05
N PRO A 40 5.73 -7.39 0.35
CA PRO A 40 5.43 -8.41 -0.64
C PRO A 40 3.98 -8.32 -1.12
N ASP A 41 3.66 -9.04 -2.19
CA ASP A 41 2.29 -9.08 -2.69
C ASP A 41 1.35 -9.76 -1.68
N LEU A 42 0.55 -8.93 -0.99
CA LEU A 42 -0.47 -9.34 -0.03
C LEU A 42 -1.86 -9.42 -0.67
N ASN A 43 -1.97 -9.23 -1.98
CA ASN A 43 -3.25 -9.15 -2.65
C ASN A 43 -3.87 -10.54 -2.76
N ARG A 44 -4.92 -10.76 -1.96
CA ARG A 44 -5.85 -11.85 -2.26
C ARG A 44 -6.59 -11.48 -3.55
N PRO A 45 -6.69 -12.39 -4.54
CA PRO A 45 -7.42 -12.10 -5.76
C PRO A 45 -8.86 -11.70 -5.42
N THR A 46 -9.19 -10.43 -5.68
CA THR A 46 -10.49 -9.84 -5.31
C THR A 46 -11.03 -9.10 -6.52
N VAL A 47 -12.30 -9.35 -6.86
CA VAL A 47 -13.00 -8.63 -7.93
C VAL A 47 -14.07 -7.76 -7.30
N ASN A 48 -13.91 -6.44 -7.47
CA ASN A 48 -14.86 -5.45 -6.98
C ASN A 48 -15.89 -5.17 -8.09
N ILE A 49 -17.17 -5.18 -7.74
CA ILE A 49 -18.28 -4.87 -8.62
C ILE A 49 -18.93 -3.60 -8.09
N LEU A 50 -18.82 -2.51 -8.84
CA LEU A 50 -19.37 -1.21 -8.51
C LEU A 50 -20.62 -0.98 -9.34
N THR A 51 -21.71 -0.61 -8.68
CA THR A 51 -23.01 -0.45 -9.32
C THR A 51 -23.66 0.84 -8.82
N GLU A 52 -23.64 1.88 -9.64
CA GLU A 52 -24.34 3.14 -9.36
C GLU A 52 -25.83 2.96 -9.65
N ALA A 53 -26.66 3.27 -8.64
CA ALA A 53 -28.10 3.12 -8.66
C ALA A 53 -28.78 4.42 -8.23
N GLU A 54 -28.50 5.48 -8.96
CA GLU A 54 -28.91 6.84 -8.63
C GLU A 54 -30.43 6.94 -8.39
N GLY A 55 -30.80 7.63 -7.31
CA GLY A 55 -32.20 7.82 -6.91
C GLY A 55 -32.74 6.76 -5.95
N LEU A 56 -32.09 5.61 -5.80
CA LEU A 56 -32.51 4.58 -4.85
C LEU A 56 -31.99 4.84 -3.43
N ALA A 57 -32.81 4.59 -2.43
CA ALA A 57 -32.39 4.59 -1.03
C ALA A 57 -31.65 3.27 -0.70
N PRO A 58 -30.87 3.23 0.40
CA PRO A 58 -29.99 2.09 0.70
C PRO A 58 -30.71 0.75 0.78
N GLN A 59 -31.95 0.73 1.27
CA GLN A 59 -32.78 -0.48 1.35
C GLN A 59 -33.18 -1.00 -0.03
N GLU A 60 -33.61 -0.11 -0.93
CA GLU A 60 -33.95 -0.48 -2.31
C GLU A 60 -32.70 -0.89 -3.08
N VAL A 61 -31.55 -0.25 -2.84
CA VAL A 61 -30.27 -0.68 -3.42
C VAL A 61 -29.90 -2.08 -2.94
N GLU A 62 -30.03 -2.37 -1.65
CA GLU A 62 -29.73 -3.69 -1.10
C GLU A 62 -30.62 -4.76 -1.74
N GLN A 63 -31.93 -4.57 -1.74
CA GLN A 63 -32.88 -5.58 -2.23
C GLN A 63 -32.88 -5.74 -3.75
N LEU A 64 -32.83 -4.63 -4.50
CA LEU A 64 -33.00 -4.65 -5.97
C LEU A 64 -31.68 -4.80 -6.73
N VAL A 65 -30.55 -4.48 -6.10
CA VAL A 65 -29.24 -4.44 -6.79
C VAL A 65 -28.23 -5.34 -6.09
N THR A 66 -27.93 -5.09 -4.82
CA THR A 66 -26.84 -5.77 -4.12
C THR A 66 -27.14 -7.27 -3.93
N PHE A 67 -28.33 -7.61 -3.43
CA PHE A 67 -28.71 -8.98 -3.12
C PHE A 67 -28.71 -9.91 -4.36
N PRO A 68 -29.27 -9.51 -5.53
CA PRO A 68 -29.12 -10.27 -6.77
C PRO A 68 -27.67 -10.47 -7.20
N ILE A 69 -26.83 -9.42 -7.10
CA ILE A 69 -25.40 -9.52 -7.45
C ILE A 69 -24.68 -10.49 -6.50
N GLU A 70 -24.85 -10.33 -5.20
CA GLU A 70 -24.25 -11.22 -4.19
C GLU A 70 -24.62 -12.67 -4.40
N THR A 71 -25.92 -12.94 -4.59
CA THR A 71 -26.44 -14.31 -4.77
C THR A 71 -25.86 -14.95 -6.03
N ALA A 72 -25.69 -14.18 -7.10
CA ALA A 72 -25.10 -14.68 -8.35
C ALA A 72 -23.58 -14.93 -8.26
N MET A 73 -22.87 -14.19 -7.39
CA MET A 73 -21.46 -14.42 -7.10
C MET A 73 -21.25 -15.55 -6.10
N ASN A 74 -22.22 -15.78 -5.21
CA ASN A 74 -22.15 -16.83 -4.22
C ASN A 74 -22.17 -18.22 -4.89
N GLY A 75 -21.32 -19.13 -4.42
CA GLY A 75 -21.18 -20.47 -5.01
C GLY A 75 -20.35 -20.56 -6.30
N MET A 76 -19.71 -19.47 -6.74
CA MET A 76 -18.70 -19.54 -7.81
C MET A 76 -17.45 -20.34 -7.37
N PRO A 77 -16.84 -21.14 -8.25
CA PRO A 77 -15.62 -21.87 -7.93
C PRO A 77 -14.48 -20.95 -7.47
N GLY A 78 -13.87 -21.30 -6.34
CA GLY A 78 -12.73 -20.56 -5.77
C GLY A 78 -13.11 -19.31 -4.96
N VAL A 79 -14.40 -18.94 -4.87
CA VAL A 79 -14.84 -17.86 -3.97
C VAL A 79 -14.77 -18.34 -2.53
N ILE A 80 -14.08 -17.55 -1.70
CA ILE A 80 -13.95 -17.78 -0.25
C ILE A 80 -14.94 -16.93 0.51
N ARG A 81 -15.16 -15.69 0.05
CA ARG A 81 -16.00 -14.71 0.75
C ARG A 81 -16.58 -13.71 -0.25
N VAL A 82 -17.86 -13.42 -0.09
CA VAL A 82 -18.51 -12.26 -0.72
C VAL A 82 -18.85 -11.27 0.38
N ARG A 83 -18.52 -10.00 0.17
CA ARG A 83 -18.92 -8.89 1.05
C ARG A 83 -19.56 -7.82 0.22
N SER A 84 -20.44 -7.05 0.82
CA SER A 84 -21.08 -5.93 0.14
C SER A 84 -21.25 -4.74 1.05
N VAL A 85 -21.45 -3.59 0.42
CA VAL A 85 -21.86 -2.36 1.06
C VAL A 85 -22.95 -1.72 0.19
N SER A 86 -24.13 -1.51 0.77
CA SER A 86 -25.26 -0.83 0.13
C SER A 86 -25.41 0.56 0.74
N GLY A 87 -25.10 1.59 -0.06
CA GLY A 87 -25.21 2.99 0.30
C GLY A 87 -26.31 3.70 -0.49
N ILE A 88 -26.42 5.03 -0.31
CA ILE A 88 -27.40 5.84 -1.06
C ILE A 88 -27.00 5.86 -2.53
N GLY A 89 -27.80 5.18 -3.36
CA GLY A 89 -27.59 5.04 -4.79
C GLY A 89 -26.29 4.34 -5.20
N LEU A 90 -25.72 3.49 -4.34
CA LEU A 90 -24.49 2.75 -4.63
C LEU A 90 -24.53 1.35 -4.03
N SER A 91 -24.21 0.36 -4.85
CA SER A 91 -23.86 -1.00 -4.40
C SER A 91 -22.40 -1.29 -4.73
N VAL A 92 -21.63 -1.73 -3.74
CA VAL A 92 -20.27 -2.25 -3.94
C VAL A 92 -20.21 -3.68 -3.43
N VAL A 93 -19.88 -4.62 -4.31
CA VAL A 93 -19.73 -6.05 -3.97
C VAL A 93 -18.29 -6.48 -4.18
N TYR A 94 -17.68 -7.01 -3.12
CA TYR A 94 -16.32 -7.55 -3.08
C TYR A 94 -16.38 -9.06 -3.15
N VAL A 95 -15.86 -9.64 -4.24
CA VAL A 95 -15.77 -11.10 -4.42
C VAL A 95 -14.32 -11.53 -4.19
N GLU A 96 -14.05 -12.13 -3.03
CA GLU A 96 -12.72 -12.62 -2.65
C GLU A 96 -12.55 -14.09 -3.04
N PHE A 97 -11.49 -14.39 -3.78
CA PHE A 97 -11.12 -15.72 -4.22
C PHE A 97 -9.97 -16.32 -3.40
N ASP A 98 -9.75 -17.62 -3.54
CA ASP A 98 -8.59 -18.31 -2.97
C ASP A 98 -7.27 -17.75 -3.53
N TRP A 99 -6.21 -17.79 -2.73
CA TRP A 99 -4.87 -17.28 -3.05
C TRP A 99 -4.24 -17.89 -4.32
N SER A 100 -4.65 -19.09 -4.70
CA SER A 100 -4.15 -19.77 -5.91
C SER A 100 -4.87 -19.36 -7.19
N THR A 101 -5.96 -18.58 -7.08
CA THR A 101 -6.79 -18.20 -8.22
C THR A 101 -6.12 -17.10 -9.03
N ASP A 102 -6.00 -17.30 -10.35
CA ASP A 102 -5.59 -16.23 -11.25
C ASP A 102 -6.68 -15.13 -11.33
N ILE A 103 -6.28 -13.88 -11.14
CA ILE A 103 -7.22 -12.74 -11.08
C ILE A 103 -7.93 -12.51 -12.41
N TYR A 104 -7.28 -12.74 -13.56
CA TYR A 104 -7.92 -12.52 -14.86
C TYR A 104 -8.94 -13.60 -15.15
N ARG A 105 -8.67 -14.85 -14.76
CA ARG A 105 -9.66 -15.92 -14.79
C ARG A 105 -10.84 -15.65 -13.86
N ALA A 106 -10.59 -15.17 -12.64
CA ALA A 106 -11.65 -14.78 -11.71
C ALA A 106 -12.55 -13.69 -12.31
N ARG A 107 -11.95 -12.66 -12.92
CA ARG A 107 -12.68 -11.59 -13.62
C ARG A 107 -13.51 -12.09 -14.79
N GLN A 108 -12.99 -13.04 -15.56
CA GLN A 108 -13.74 -13.63 -16.67
C GLN A 108 -15.03 -14.31 -16.14
N VAL A 109 -14.92 -15.13 -15.10
CA VAL A 109 -16.07 -15.82 -14.49
C VAL A 109 -17.06 -14.80 -13.90
N VAL A 110 -16.57 -13.77 -13.22
CA VAL A 110 -17.43 -12.68 -12.71
C VAL A 110 -18.14 -11.96 -13.86
N SER A 111 -17.44 -11.67 -14.97
CA SER A 111 -18.03 -11.03 -16.14
C SER A 111 -19.16 -11.86 -16.76
N GLU A 112 -18.98 -13.19 -16.84
CA GLU A 112 -20.01 -14.12 -17.32
C GLU A 112 -21.25 -14.08 -16.41
N ARG A 113 -21.06 -14.02 -15.08
CA ARG A 113 -22.17 -13.91 -14.11
C ARG A 113 -22.88 -12.56 -14.17
N ILE A 114 -22.15 -11.46 -14.29
CA ILE A 114 -22.72 -10.11 -14.43
C ILE A 114 -23.62 -10.04 -15.68
N ALA A 115 -23.19 -10.64 -16.79
CA ALA A 115 -23.98 -10.65 -18.02
C ALA A 115 -25.34 -11.36 -17.85
N LEU A 116 -25.40 -12.43 -17.04
CA LEU A 116 -26.62 -13.19 -16.79
C LEU A 116 -27.65 -12.47 -15.91
N ILE A 117 -27.19 -11.63 -14.97
CA ILE A 117 -28.09 -10.91 -14.04
C ILE A 117 -28.50 -9.53 -14.54
N ARG A 118 -27.90 -9.05 -15.64
CA ARG A 118 -28.13 -7.68 -16.12
C ARG A 118 -29.60 -7.37 -16.38
N GLU A 119 -30.37 -8.35 -16.87
CA GLU A 119 -31.81 -8.20 -17.12
C GLU A 119 -32.67 -8.24 -15.85
N GLN A 120 -32.12 -8.69 -14.71
CA GLN A 120 -32.80 -8.70 -13.42
C GLN A 120 -32.63 -7.38 -12.66
N LEU A 121 -31.67 -6.55 -13.07
CA LEU A 121 -31.40 -5.26 -12.43
C LEU A 121 -32.32 -4.16 -13.00
N PRO A 122 -32.59 -3.08 -12.24
CA PRO A 122 -33.37 -1.95 -12.73
C PRO A 122 -32.75 -1.33 -14.00
N ALA A 123 -33.58 -0.82 -14.91
CA ALA A 123 -33.15 -0.40 -16.26
C ALA A 123 -32.07 0.70 -16.29
N ASN A 124 -31.98 1.53 -15.25
CA ASN A 124 -30.99 2.60 -15.11
C ASN A 124 -29.70 2.16 -14.39
N VAL A 125 -29.59 0.88 -14.01
CA VAL A 125 -28.49 0.35 -13.21
C VAL A 125 -27.58 -0.53 -14.07
N ASN A 126 -26.28 -0.21 -14.11
CA ASN A 126 -25.30 -1.00 -14.84
C ASN A 126 -24.13 -1.38 -13.92
N PRO A 127 -23.99 -2.66 -13.55
CA PRO A 127 -22.86 -3.13 -12.76
C PRO A 127 -21.58 -3.07 -13.58
N GLN A 128 -20.49 -2.59 -12.97
CA GLN A 128 -19.18 -2.48 -13.59
C GLN A 128 -18.12 -3.15 -12.70
N MET A 129 -17.22 -3.91 -13.31
CA MET A 129 -16.07 -4.43 -12.57
C MET A 129 -15.03 -3.32 -12.36
N GLY A 130 -14.59 -3.15 -11.12
CA GLY A 130 -13.45 -2.30 -10.79
C GLY A 130 -12.16 -2.77 -11.47
N PRO A 131 -11.15 -1.91 -11.59
CA PRO A 131 -9.85 -2.30 -12.14
C PRO A 131 -9.10 -3.26 -11.20
N VAL A 132 -8.04 -3.90 -11.72
CA VAL A 132 -7.16 -4.73 -10.90
C VAL A 132 -6.12 -3.83 -10.23
N THR A 133 -6.28 -3.60 -8.95
CA THR A 133 -5.44 -2.72 -8.14
C THR A 133 -4.77 -3.52 -7.03
N SER A 134 -3.63 -3.03 -6.53
CA SER A 134 -3.09 -3.53 -5.26
C SER A 134 -3.86 -2.93 -4.10
N ILE A 135 -4.08 -3.68 -3.02
CA ILE A 135 -4.69 -3.15 -1.79
C ILE A 135 -3.77 -2.12 -1.12
N MET A 136 -2.46 -2.29 -1.26
CA MET A 136 -1.46 -1.27 -0.92
C MET A 136 -1.19 -0.30 -2.08
N GLY A 137 -2.11 -0.25 -3.05
CA GLY A 137 -1.88 0.34 -4.36
C GLY A 137 -2.13 1.83 -4.44
N GLU A 138 -2.78 2.46 -3.45
CA GLU A 138 -2.84 3.91 -3.35
C GLU A 138 -1.43 4.44 -3.05
N ILE A 139 -0.70 4.83 -4.10
CA ILE A 139 0.71 5.21 -3.99
C ILE A 139 0.90 6.72 -3.83
N MET A 140 -0.07 7.51 -4.28
CA MET A 140 0.05 8.96 -4.34
C MET A 140 -1.32 9.64 -4.24
N LEU A 141 -1.41 10.67 -3.39
CA LEU A 141 -2.54 11.60 -3.33
C LEU A 141 -2.08 12.99 -3.76
N ILE A 142 -2.73 13.56 -4.77
CA ILE A 142 -2.34 14.82 -5.40
C ILE A 142 -3.47 15.84 -5.22
N ALA A 143 -3.21 16.95 -4.56
CA ALA A 143 -4.19 18.02 -4.38
C ALA A 143 -4.06 19.08 -5.50
N MET A 144 -5.11 19.19 -6.32
CA MET A 144 -5.29 20.31 -7.22
C MET A 144 -6.00 21.44 -6.49
N THR A 145 -5.37 22.61 -6.43
CA THR A 145 -5.90 23.80 -5.75
C THR A 145 -5.96 24.99 -6.70
N SER A 146 -6.86 25.93 -6.41
CA SER A 146 -6.92 27.23 -7.08
C SER A 146 -6.63 28.36 -6.09
N ASP A 147 -6.06 29.45 -6.59
CA ASP A 147 -5.93 30.72 -5.87
C ASP A 147 -7.23 31.54 -5.78
N GLY A 148 -8.34 31.01 -6.32
CA GLY A 148 -9.66 31.63 -6.33
C GLY A 148 -10.03 32.33 -7.63
N ARG A 149 -9.09 32.46 -8.58
CA ARG A 149 -9.38 32.98 -9.94
C ARG A 149 -10.12 31.97 -10.82
N VAL A 150 -9.94 30.68 -10.54
CA VAL A 150 -10.53 29.57 -11.31
C VAL A 150 -11.59 28.90 -10.45
N SER A 151 -12.75 28.60 -11.05
CA SER A 151 -13.84 27.98 -10.32
C SER A 151 -13.51 26.54 -9.90
N PRO A 152 -14.05 26.02 -8.78
CA PRO A 152 -13.92 24.60 -8.41
C PRO A 152 -14.43 23.65 -9.50
N MET A 153 -15.35 24.13 -10.34
CA MET A 153 -15.89 23.42 -11.49
C MET A 153 -14.84 23.23 -12.60
N GLU A 154 -14.13 24.30 -12.96
CA GLU A 154 -13.06 24.23 -13.96
C GLU A 154 -11.86 23.40 -13.45
N VAL A 155 -11.52 23.49 -12.16
CA VAL A 155 -10.48 22.64 -11.56
C VAL A 155 -10.88 21.16 -11.66
N ARG A 156 -12.15 20.83 -11.39
CA ARG A 156 -12.66 19.46 -11.52
C ARG A 156 -12.68 18.99 -12.97
N GLU A 157 -13.06 19.84 -13.92
CA GLU A 157 -13.00 19.50 -15.36
C GLU A 157 -11.58 19.19 -15.83
N LEU A 158 -10.58 19.97 -15.38
CA LEU A 158 -9.17 19.69 -15.67
C LEU A 158 -8.71 18.38 -15.04
N ALA A 159 -9.14 18.08 -13.81
CA ALA A 159 -8.83 16.83 -13.14
C ALA A 159 -9.41 15.62 -13.91
N ASP A 160 -10.69 15.67 -14.29
CA ASP A 160 -11.42 14.57 -14.93
C ASP A 160 -11.00 14.33 -16.39
N PHE A 161 -10.86 15.39 -17.18
CA PHE A 161 -10.72 15.28 -18.64
C PHE A 161 -9.30 15.50 -19.15
N VAL A 162 -8.39 16.00 -18.31
CA VAL A 162 -6.99 16.26 -18.72
C VAL A 162 -6.02 15.45 -17.86
N LEU A 163 -6.02 15.66 -16.54
CA LEU A 163 -5.05 14.99 -15.66
C LEU A 163 -5.30 13.48 -15.57
N ARG A 164 -6.55 13.07 -15.31
CA ARG A 164 -6.92 11.66 -15.17
C ARG A 164 -6.54 10.81 -16.41
N PRO A 165 -6.88 11.19 -17.65
CA PRO A 165 -6.46 10.44 -18.84
C PRO A 165 -4.94 10.40 -19.02
N GLN A 166 -4.23 11.49 -18.73
CA GLN A 166 -2.76 11.53 -18.82
C GLN A 166 -2.11 10.58 -17.81
N LEU A 167 -2.59 10.54 -16.58
CA LEU A 167 -2.08 9.63 -15.55
C LEU A 167 -2.45 8.17 -15.86
N LEU A 168 -3.65 7.88 -16.35
CA LEU A 168 -4.07 6.53 -16.76
C LEU A 168 -3.26 6.00 -17.96
N ALA A 169 -2.70 6.88 -18.79
CA ALA A 169 -1.83 6.49 -19.89
C ALA A 169 -0.44 6.01 -19.42
N LEU A 170 -0.06 6.26 -18.16
CA LEU A 170 1.22 5.83 -17.63
C LEU A 170 1.20 4.31 -17.32
N PRO A 171 2.18 3.53 -17.83
CA PRO A 171 2.27 2.11 -17.54
C PRO A 171 2.39 1.85 -16.03
N GLY A 172 1.58 0.93 -15.51
CA GLY A 172 1.55 0.58 -14.09
C GLY A 172 0.51 1.34 -13.26
N VAL A 173 -0.13 2.38 -13.80
CA VAL A 173 -1.33 2.97 -13.18
C VAL A 173 -2.55 2.08 -13.47
N ALA A 174 -3.30 1.73 -12.43
CA ALA A 174 -4.52 0.93 -12.54
C ALA A 174 -5.77 1.82 -12.52
N GLN A 175 -5.78 2.82 -11.64
CA GLN A 175 -6.93 3.70 -11.45
C GLN A 175 -6.48 5.09 -11.01
N VAL A 176 -7.25 6.10 -11.40
CA VAL A 176 -7.09 7.49 -10.97
C VAL A 176 -8.46 8.01 -10.59
N ILE A 177 -8.62 8.40 -9.34
CA ILE A 177 -9.91 8.75 -8.72
C ILE A 177 -9.85 10.20 -8.21
N PRO A 178 -10.51 11.15 -8.89
CA PRO A 178 -10.66 12.52 -8.41
C PRO A 178 -11.83 12.64 -7.42
N ILE A 179 -11.60 13.26 -6.27
CA ILE A 179 -12.61 13.60 -5.26
C ILE A 179 -12.58 15.10 -4.95
N GLY A 180 -13.76 15.70 -4.74
CA GLY A 180 -13.92 17.14 -4.55
C GLY A 180 -14.13 17.92 -5.84
N GLY A 181 -14.22 19.25 -5.71
CA GLY A 181 -14.57 20.15 -6.81
C GLY A 181 -16.04 20.04 -7.22
N GLU A 182 -16.36 20.50 -8.44
CA GLU A 182 -17.74 20.52 -8.96
C GLU A 182 -17.83 19.88 -10.34
N VAL A 183 -18.54 18.75 -10.46
CA VAL A 183 -18.80 18.16 -11.78
C VAL A 183 -19.84 19.02 -12.49
N ARG A 184 -19.48 19.61 -13.63
CA ARG A 184 -20.39 20.44 -14.44
C ARG A 184 -21.53 19.59 -15.00
N GLN A 185 -22.77 20.03 -14.83
CA GLN A 185 -23.95 19.49 -15.48
C GLN A 185 -24.80 20.59 -16.12
N TYR A 186 -25.49 20.25 -17.21
CA TYR A 186 -26.58 21.05 -17.74
C TYR A 186 -27.78 20.90 -16.81
N ARG A 187 -28.26 22.00 -16.23
CA ARG A 187 -29.43 22.00 -15.37
C ARG A 187 -30.59 22.68 -16.09
N VAL A 188 -31.71 21.98 -16.14
CA VAL A 188 -33.00 22.50 -16.60
C VAL A 188 -33.91 22.54 -15.38
N THR A 189 -34.23 23.74 -14.91
CA THR A 189 -35.09 23.95 -13.73
C THR A 189 -36.48 24.40 -14.20
N PRO A 190 -37.50 23.53 -14.24
CA PRO A 190 -38.82 23.88 -14.73
C PRO A 190 -39.49 24.94 -13.87
N ASN A 191 -40.15 25.92 -14.50
CA ASN A 191 -40.97 26.91 -13.82
C ASN A 191 -42.43 26.45 -13.82
N VAL A 192 -42.90 25.96 -12.67
CA VAL A 192 -44.25 25.40 -12.51
C VAL A 192 -45.34 26.39 -12.92
N ALA A 193 -45.19 27.68 -12.61
CA ALA A 193 -46.18 28.69 -12.96
C ALA A 193 -46.30 28.88 -14.48
N THR A 194 -45.17 28.93 -15.19
CA THR A 194 -45.15 29.08 -16.65
C THR A 194 -45.57 27.80 -17.37
N MET A 195 -45.19 26.63 -16.82
CA MET A 195 -45.68 25.34 -17.31
C MET A 195 -47.20 25.24 -17.24
N GLN A 196 -47.81 25.64 -16.13
CA GLN A 196 -49.26 25.67 -15.98
C GLN A 196 -49.91 26.66 -16.96
N ALA A 197 -49.39 27.88 -17.06
CA ALA A 197 -49.91 28.91 -17.97
C ALA A 197 -49.85 28.49 -19.45
N LEU A 198 -48.80 27.76 -19.83
CA LEU A 198 -48.61 27.27 -21.20
C LEU A 198 -49.12 25.83 -21.39
N ASN A 199 -49.72 25.21 -20.36
CA ASN A 199 -50.16 23.82 -20.36
C ASN A 199 -49.09 22.86 -20.92
N ILE A 200 -47.90 22.91 -20.30
CA ILE A 200 -46.73 22.08 -20.60
C ILE A 200 -46.52 21.12 -19.43
N THR A 201 -46.35 19.84 -19.76
CA THR A 201 -46.11 18.77 -18.78
C THR A 201 -44.62 18.57 -18.52
N HIS A 202 -44.29 17.89 -17.42
CA HIS A 202 -42.90 17.55 -17.11
C HIS A 202 -42.30 16.63 -18.17
N ASP A 203 -43.05 15.61 -18.60
CA ASP A 203 -42.65 14.64 -19.62
C ASP A 203 -42.29 15.32 -20.95
N GLN A 204 -42.98 16.39 -21.34
CA GLN A 204 -42.65 17.15 -22.54
C GLN A 204 -41.29 17.85 -22.43
N ILE A 205 -40.96 18.38 -21.25
CA ILE A 205 -39.64 18.99 -21.01
C ILE A 205 -38.55 17.91 -21.04
N GLU A 206 -38.80 16.75 -20.43
CA GLU A 206 -37.87 15.61 -20.42
C GLU A 206 -37.64 15.05 -21.85
N GLN A 207 -38.70 14.91 -22.64
CA GLN A 207 -38.60 14.51 -24.05
C GLN A 207 -37.83 15.53 -24.89
N ALA A 208 -38.03 16.83 -24.65
CA ALA A 208 -37.27 17.87 -25.34
C ALA A 208 -35.79 17.83 -24.97
N ALA A 209 -35.47 17.69 -23.68
CA ALA A 209 -34.10 17.61 -23.19
C ALA A 209 -33.38 16.34 -23.66
N SER A 210 -34.03 15.18 -23.66
CA SER A 210 -33.44 13.90 -24.11
C SER A 210 -33.12 13.86 -25.60
N ARG A 211 -33.82 14.64 -26.43
CA ARG A 211 -33.56 14.75 -27.87
C ARG A 211 -32.46 15.77 -28.22
N PHE A 212 -32.10 16.63 -27.28
CA PHE A 212 -31.09 17.66 -27.49
C PHE A 212 -29.69 17.06 -27.73
N GLY A 213 -28.91 17.70 -28.60
CA GLY A 213 -27.48 17.40 -28.73
C GLY A 213 -27.14 16.08 -29.43
N THR A 214 -28.09 15.44 -30.11
CA THR A 214 -27.84 14.17 -30.80
C THR A 214 -27.27 14.40 -32.20
N ASN A 215 -26.21 13.65 -32.55
CA ASN A 215 -25.68 13.61 -33.93
C ASN A 215 -26.30 12.43 -34.67
N THR A 216 -26.60 12.60 -35.96
CA THR A 216 -27.09 11.52 -36.84
C THR A 216 -26.28 11.47 -38.13
N GLY A 217 -26.19 10.28 -38.72
CA GLY A 217 -25.53 10.07 -40.02
C GLY A 217 -26.55 9.96 -41.14
N GLY A 218 -26.22 10.49 -42.32
CA GLY A 218 -27.05 10.41 -43.53
C GLY A 218 -26.47 9.49 -44.61
N GLY A 219 -25.47 8.66 -44.27
CA GLY A 219 -24.71 7.88 -45.24
C GLY A 219 -23.74 8.75 -46.04
N PHE A 220 -23.68 8.55 -47.35
CA PHE A 220 -22.85 9.34 -48.25
C PHE A 220 -23.57 9.59 -49.57
N VAL A 221 -23.10 10.59 -50.30
CA VAL A 221 -23.51 10.86 -51.69
C VAL A 221 -22.27 10.91 -52.58
N ASP A 222 -22.30 10.19 -53.70
CA ASP A 222 -21.29 10.34 -54.74
C ASP A 222 -21.64 11.54 -55.61
N GLN A 223 -20.75 12.52 -55.66
CA GLN A 223 -20.82 13.62 -56.60
C GLN A 223 -19.49 13.77 -57.33
N HIS A 224 -19.55 13.68 -58.66
CA HIS A 224 -18.40 13.84 -59.55
C HIS A 224 -17.24 12.86 -59.26
N GLY A 225 -17.57 11.61 -58.91
CA GLY A 225 -16.58 10.58 -58.60
C GLY A 225 -15.89 10.81 -57.25
N ARG A 226 -16.53 11.53 -56.34
CA ARG A 226 -16.09 11.75 -54.97
C ARG A 226 -17.22 11.47 -54.01
N GLU A 227 -16.91 10.69 -52.98
CA GLU A 227 -17.84 10.37 -51.92
C GLU A 227 -17.86 11.49 -50.86
N TYR A 228 -19.05 12.04 -50.60
CA TYR A 228 -19.29 13.04 -49.56
C TYR A 228 -20.09 12.40 -48.42
N LEU A 229 -19.50 12.31 -47.24
CA LEU A 229 -20.16 11.83 -46.02
C LEU A 229 -21.20 12.85 -45.53
N ILE A 230 -22.45 12.41 -45.37
CA ILE A 230 -23.53 13.24 -44.84
C ILE A 230 -23.55 13.10 -43.32
N ARG A 231 -23.25 14.19 -42.61
CA ARG A 231 -23.21 14.25 -41.15
C ARG A 231 -24.13 15.35 -40.64
N ASN A 232 -25.08 14.98 -39.79
CA ASN A 232 -25.92 15.94 -39.07
C ASN A 232 -25.30 16.20 -37.70
N VAL A 233 -24.82 17.43 -37.50
CA VAL A 233 -24.18 17.86 -36.25
C VAL A 233 -25.19 18.61 -35.41
N GLY A 234 -25.81 17.91 -34.45
CA GLY A 234 -26.73 18.48 -33.47
C GLY A 234 -26.07 18.72 -32.10
N LEU A 235 -24.93 18.09 -31.83
CA LEU A 235 -24.19 18.25 -30.58
C LEU A 235 -23.52 19.62 -30.50
N THR A 236 -23.80 20.35 -29.42
CA THR A 236 -23.24 21.67 -29.14
C THR A 236 -22.89 21.79 -27.66
N LYS A 237 -21.89 22.62 -27.35
CA LYS A 237 -21.44 22.91 -25.97
C LYS A 237 -22.11 24.16 -25.40
N ARG A 238 -22.83 24.91 -26.23
CA ARG A 238 -23.43 26.20 -25.85
C ARG A 238 -24.71 25.98 -25.06
N ILE A 239 -24.83 26.66 -23.92
CA ILE A 239 -26.03 26.60 -23.10
C ILE A 239 -27.24 27.23 -23.79
N GLU A 240 -27.01 28.25 -24.63
CA GLU A 240 -28.10 28.92 -25.36
C GLU A 240 -28.80 27.98 -26.35
N ASP A 241 -28.07 27.02 -26.92
CA ASP A 241 -28.65 26.07 -27.86
C ASP A 241 -29.61 25.10 -27.15
N LEU A 242 -29.25 24.64 -25.93
CA LEU A 242 -30.16 23.88 -25.08
C LEU A 242 -31.38 24.72 -24.72
N ALA A 243 -31.17 25.98 -24.34
CA ALA A 243 -32.23 26.91 -23.97
C ALA A 243 -33.20 27.20 -25.14
N ASN A 244 -32.73 27.12 -26.39
CA ASN A 244 -33.53 27.29 -27.61
C ASN A 244 -34.14 25.98 -28.12
N THR A 245 -34.05 24.88 -27.38
CA THR A 245 -34.70 23.62 -27.77
C THR A 245 -36.21 23.78 -27.76
N VAL A 246 -36.88 23.31 -28.81
CA VAL A 246 -38.35 23.35 -28.93
C VAL A 246 -38.93 22.24 -28.04
N VAL A 247 -39.80 22.64 -27.10
CA VAL A 247 -40.53 21.71 -26.23
C VAL A 247 -41.76 21.18 -26.96
N ILE A 248 -42.55 22.08 -27.54
CA ILE A 248 -43.73 21.75 -28.34
C ILE A 248 -44.03 22.89 -29.31
N VAL A 249 -44.73 22.58 -30.41
CA VAL A 249 -45.30 23.59 -31.31
C VAL A 249 -46.81 23.62 -31.08
N ARG A 250 -47.36 24.80 -30.76
CA ARG A 250 -48.81 25.00 -30.58
C ARG A 250 -49.29 26.11 -31.51
N ASN A 251 -50.32 25.83 -32.30
CA ASN A 251 -50.88 26.78 -33.28
C ASN A 251 -49.83 27.39 -34.23
N GLY A 252 -48.81 26.59 -34.61
CA GLY A 252 -47.70 27.04 -35.46
C GLY A 252 -46.61 27.85 -34.74
N GLN A 253 -46.78 28.15 -33.44
CA GLN A 253 -45.78 28.85 -32.63
C GLN A 253 -44.97 27.85 -31.78
N PRO A 254 -43.63 27.81 -31.91
CA PRO A 254 -42.79 26.96 -31.06
C PRO A 254 -42.69 27.56 -29.65
N ILE A 255 -42.86 26.72 -28.64
CA ILE A 255 -42.56 27.02 -27.24
C ILE A 255 -41.17 26.46 -26.95
N LEU A 256 -40.26 27.35 -26.55
CA LEU A 256 -38.85 27.03 -26.32
C LEU A 256 -38.60 26.69 -24.85
N LEU A 257 -37.55 25.91 -24.60
CA LEU A 257 -37.20 25.46 -23.25
C LEU A 257 -36.97 26.64 -22.29
N LYS A 258 -36.28 27.69 -22.73
CA LYS A 258 -36.06 28.92 -21.95
C LYS A 258 -37.34 29.66 -21.51
N GLN A 259 -38.47 29.39 -22.16
CA GLN A 259 -39.75 30.01 -21.80
C GLN A 259 -40.42 29.27 -20.65
N VAL A 260 -40.11 27.99 -20.44
CA VAL A 260 -40.78 27.12 -19.45
C VAL A 260 -39.83 26.63 -18.35
N ALA A 261 -38.52 26.81 -18.52
CA ALA A 261 -37.50 26.39 -17.58
C ALA A 261 -36.30 27.36 -17.59
N ASN A 262 -35.63 27.49 -16.44
CA ASN A 262 -34.31 28.11 -16.38
C ASN A 262 -33.24 27.09 -16.81
N VAL A 263 -32.32 27.50 -17.68
CA VAL A 263 -31.30 26.63 -18.27
C VAL A 263 -29.93 27.22 -17.97
N ASP A 264 -29.17 26.54 -17.11
CA ASP A 264 -27.86 27.00 -16.65
C ASP A 264 -26.88 25.84 -16.42
N PHE A 265 -25.60 26.18 -16.23
CA PHE A 265 -24.64 25.22 -15.72
C PHE A 265 -24.74 25.17 -14.20
N ALA A 266 -24.77 23.95 -13.66
CA ALA A 266 -24.80 23.73 -12.23
C ALA A 266 -23.79 22.65 -11.85
N PRO A 267 -23.35 22.61 -10.58
CA PRO A 267 -22.68 21.44 -10.05
C PRO A 267 -23.65 20.26 -9.95
N ARG A 268 -23.19 19.05 -10.29
CA ARG A 268 -23.87 17.80 -9.97
C ARG A 268 -24.01 17.67 -8.46
N VAL A 269 -25.08 17.00 -8.01
CA VAL A 269 -25.25 16.69 -6.57
C VAL A 269 -24.06 15.85 -6.12
N LYS A 270 -23.24 16.45 -5.25
CA LYS A 270 -22.01 15.81 -4.75
C LYS A 270 -22.36 14.77 -3.68
N ARG A 271 -21.63 13.65 -3.70
CA ARG A 271 -21.60 12.67 -2.61
C ARG A 271 -20.28 12.65 -1.84
N GLY A 272 -19.34 13.48 -2.26
CA GLY A 272 -18.10 13.74 -1.53
C GLY A 272 -17.54 15.11 -1.87
N ASP A 273 -16.63 15.58 -1.01
CA ASP A 273 -15.93 16.85 -1.18
C ASP A 273 -14.48 16.70 -0.72
N ALA A 274 -13.60 17.64 -1.12
CA ALA A 274 -12.21 17.60 -0.73
C ALA A 274 -11.64 18.98 -0.41
N GLY A 275 -10.64 18.99 0.49
CA GLY A 275 -9.95 20.19 0.93
C GLY A 275 -8.45 19.95 1.07
N TYR A 276 -7.66 21.01 0.94
CA TYR A 276 -6.22 21.00 1.16
C TYR A 276 -5.78 22.29 1.86
N ASN A 277 -5.14 22.15 3.03
CA ASN A 277 -4.67 23.23 3.89
C ASN A 277 -5.72 24.33 4.15
N GLY A 278 -6.97 23.94 4.41
CA GLY A 278 -8.06 24.86 4.69
C GLY A 278 -8.64 25.55 3.46
N LYS A 279 -8.40 25.03 2.25
CA LYS A 279 -8.94 25.55 0.99
C LYS A 279 -9.65 24.44 0.20
N PRO A 280 -10.68 24.76 -0.61
CA PRO A 280 -11.29 23.80 -1.52
C PRO A 280 -10.25 23.22 -2.49
N ALA A 281 -10.30 21.91 -2.72
CA ALA A 281 -9.37 21.21 -3.59
C ALA A 281 -10.06 20.07 -4.34
N VAL A 282 -9.41 19.59 -5.39
CA VAL A 282 -9.70 18.28 -5.98
C VAL A 282 -8.53 17.37 -5.63
N ILE A 283 -8.75 16.35 -4.79
CA ILE A 283 -7.72 15.36 -4.48
C ILE A 283 -7.82 14.23 -5.50
N VAL A 284 -6.72 13.97 -6.19
CA VAL A 284 -6.60 12.90 -7.18
C VAL A 284 -5.81 11.76 -6.54
N SER A 285 -6.48 10.65 -6.27
CA SER A 285 -5.87 9.42 -5.80
C SER A 285 -5.38 8.60 -6.98
N VAL A 286 -4.13 8.15 -6.92
CA VAL A 286 -3.51 7.30 -7.95
C VAL A 286 -3.26 5.92 -7.37
N GLN A 287 -3.90 4.92 -7.97
CA GLN A 287 -3.74 3.52 -7.62
C GLN A 287 -2.88 2.77 -8.65
N LYS A 288 -1.92 1.96 -8.17
CA LYS A 288 -1.05 1.14 -9.02
C LYS A 288 -1.62 -0.25 -9.31
N GLN A 289 -1.17 -0.81 -10.42
CA GLN A 289 -1.32 -2.24 -10.72
C GLN A 289 -0.47 -3.08 -9.74
N PRO A 290 -0.89 -4.30 -9.37
CA PRO A 290 -0.20 -5.14 -8.38
C PRO A 290 1.31 -5.29 -8.62
N SER A 291 1.73 -5.60 -9.84
CA SER A 291 3.12 -5.86 -10.22
C SER A 291 3.96 -4.61 -10.52
N ALA A 292 3.39 -3.41 -10.43
CA ALA A 292 4.12 -2.19 -10.75
C ALA A 292 5.08 -1.80 -9.60
N ASP A 293 6.28 -1.35 -9.98
CA ASP A 293 7.28 -0.79 -9.06
C ASP A 293 6.80 0.56 -8.52
N THR A 294 6.63 0.65 -7.20
CA THR A 294 6.08 1.82 -6.53
C THR A 294 6.98 3.06 -6.70
N VAL A 295 8.30 2.91 -6.59
CA VAL A 295 9.24 4.04 -6.59
C VAL A 295 9.43 4.60 -8.00
N SER A 296 9.64 3.73 -8.98
CA SER A 296 9.79 4.11 -10.40
C SER A 296 8.51 4.72 -10.96
N LEU A 297 7.34 4.14 -10.63
CA LEU A 297 6.05 4.68 -11.05
C LEU A 297 5.81 6.06 -10.43
N THR A 298 6.09 6.23 -9.14
CA THR A 298 5.96 7.53 -8.46
C THR A 298 6.81 8.61 -9.13
N ARG A 299 8.07 8.32 -9.48
CA ARG A 299 8.93 9.29 -10.21
C ARG A 299 8.39 9.65 -11.58
N THR A 300 7.79 8.68 -12.27
CA THR A 300 7.16 8.90 -13.59
C THR A 300 5.94 9.81 -13.46
N ILE A 301 5.11 9.59 -12.45
CA ILE A 301 3.96 10.43 -12.13
C ILE A 301 4.42 11.85 -11.75
N GLU A 302 5.41 11.99 -10.86
CA GLU A 302 5.96 13.30 -10.47
C GLU A 302 6.49 14.09 -11.68
N LYS A 303 7.15 13.41 -12.63
CA LYS A 303 7.58 14.02 -13.89
C LYS A 303 6.38 14.50 -14.72
N ALA A 304 5.37 13.65 -14.92
CA ALA A 304 4.17 14.00 -15.66
C ALA A 304 3.42 15.17 -15.01
N LEU A 305 3.33 15.24 -13.68
CA LEU A 305 2.73 16.35 -12.94
C LEU A 305 3.50 17.66 -13.12
N ASN A 306 4.83 17.61 -13.12
CA ASN A 306 5.65 18.80 -13.35
C ASN A 306 5.51 19.32 -14.79
N ASP A 307 5.41 18.43 -15.78
CA ASP A 307 5.16 18.80 -17.16
C ASP A 307 3.74 19.36 -17.32
N PHE A 308 2.74 18.74 -16.67
CA PHE A 308 1.36 19.21 -16.64
C PHE A 308 1.23 20.60 -15.99
N GLN A 309 1.90 20.83 -14.86
CA GLN A 309 1.90 22.11 -14.15
C GLN A 309 2.37 23.28 -15.04
N ARG A 310 3.25 23.05 -16.01
CA ARG A 310 3.71 24.07 -16.97
C ARG A 310 2.67 24.43 -18.02
N THR A 311 1.69 23.56 -18.25
CA THR A 311 0.60 23.76 -19.22
C THR A 311 -0.68 24.32 -18.60
N LEU A 312 -0.75 24.33 -17.27
CA LEU A 312 -1.91 24.82 -16.55
C LEU A 312 -2.04 26.35 -16.62
N PRO A 313 -3.28 26.88 -16.65
CA PRO A 313 -3.52 28.31 -16.46
C PRO A 313 -2.91 28.83 -15.16
N GLU A 314 -2.52 30.11 -15.16
CA GLU A 314 -2.08 30.78 -13.93
C GLU A 314 -3.16 30.69 -12.84
N GLY A 315 -2.72 30.39 -11.60
CA GLY A 315 -3.62 30.29 -10.46
C GLY A 315 -4.11 28.88 -10.12
N ILE A 316 -3.70 27.85 -10.89
CA ILE A 316 -3.93 26.44 -10.55
C ILE A 316 -2.61 25.76 -10.17
N SER A 317 -2.61 25.02 -9.06
CA SER A 317 -1.48 24.19 -8.64
C SER A 317 -1.92 22.72 -8.54
N ALA A 318 -1.28 21.86 -9.33
CA ALA A 318 -1.49 20.42 -9.39
C ALA A 318 -0.28 19.62 -8.89
N ASN A 319 0.76 20.29 -8.37
CA ASN A 319 1.97 19.66 -7.85
C ASN A 319 1.98 19.51 -6.31
N ASN A 320 0.85 19.73 -5.63
CA ASN A 320 0.75 19.53 -4.19
C ASN A 320 0.57 18.03 -3.90
N VAL A 321 1.67 17.36 -3.57
CA VAL A 321 1.63 15.94 -3.19
C VAL A 321 1.32 15.84 -1.70
N GLN A 322 0.14 15.33 -1.37
CA GLN A 322 -0.33 15.16 0.00
C GLN A 322 0.21 13.86 0.62
N PHE A 323 0.19 12.77 -0.14
CA PHE A 323 0.70 11.48 0.28
C PHE A 323 1.57 10.87 -0.82
N ARG A 324 2.67 10.24 -0.41
CA ARG A 324 3.60 9.54 -1.31
C ARG A 324 4.19 8.31 -0.62
N GLN A 325 3.72 7.14 -0.99
CA GLN A 325 4.17 5.86 -0.43
C GLN A 325 5.67 5.62 -0.65
N ALA A 326 6.22 6.08 -1.78
CA ALA A 326 7.65 5.97 -2.09
C ALA A 326 8.57 6.62 -1.03
N THR A 327 8.12 7.65 -0.30
CA THR A 327 8.91 8.28 0.76
C THR A 327 9.28 7.28 1.85
N PHE A 328 8.34 6.41 2.23
CA PHE A 328 8.58 5.38 3.24
C PHE A 328 9.61 4.36 2.74
N ILE A 329 9.50 3.94 1.48
CA ILE A 329 10.42 2.97 0.88
C ILE A 329 11.83 3.54 0.77
N GLU A 330 11.97 4.75 0.22
CA GLU A 330 13.28 5.41 0.07
C GLU A 330 13.94 5.69 1.42
N THR A 331 13.15 6.04 2.44
CA THR A 331 13.65 6.21 3.81
C THR A 331 14.12 4.88 4.39
N SER A 332 13.36 3.80 4.17
CA SER A 332 13.72 2.45 4.63
C SER A 332 15.00 1.95 3.96
N ILE A 333 15.14 2.13 2.64
CA ILE A 333 16.36 1.78 1.89
C ILE A 333 17.56 2.58 2.42
N ARG A 334 17.41 3.90 2.60
CA ARG A 334 18.49 4.75 3.13
C ARG A 334 18.88 4.34 4.55
N ASN A 335 17.92 3.96 5.37
CA ASN A 335 18.17 3.46 6.72
C ASN A 335 18.96 2.15 6.67
N VAL A 336 18.56 1.19 5.83
CA VAL A 336 19.28 -0.09 5.70
C VAL A 336 20.67 0.11 5.11
N GLN A 337 20.85 0.99 4.13
CA GLN A 337 22.17 1.37 3.61
C GLN A 337 23.07 1.94 4.72
N ARG A 338 22.52 2.83 5.56
CA ARG A 338 23.25 3.41 6.69
C ARG A 338 23.61 2.35 7.72
N VAL A 339 22.66 1.52 8.14
CA VAL A 339 22.89 0.43 9.10
C VAL A 339 23.91 -0.56 8.55
N LEU A 340 23.87 -0.87 7.25
CA LEU A 340 24.84 -1.75 6.61
C LEU A 340 26.25 -1.16 6.65
N LEU A 341 26.42 0.13 6.37
CA LEU A 341 27.72 0.80 6.48
C LEU A 341 28.21 0.86 7.93
N GLU A 342 27.33 1.18 8.88
CA GLU A 342 27.65 1.21 10.32
C GLU A 342 28.03 -0.18 10.82
N ALA A 343 27.27 -1.22 10.46
CA ALA A 343 27.54 -2.61 10.81
C ALA A 343 28.85 -3.10 10.17
N ALA A 344 29.09 -2.83 8.88
CA ALA A 344 30.33 -3.18 8.21
C ALA A 344 31.54 -2.49 8.87
N LEU A 345 31.40 -1.23 9.30
CA LEU A 345 32.44 -0.51 10.03
C LEU A 345 32.69 -1.13 11.41
N VAL A 346 31.64 -1.44 12.18
CA VAL A 346 31.77 -2.10 13.48
C VAL A 346 32.44 -3.47 13.34
N VAL A 347 32.00 -4.28 12.38
CA VAL A 347 32.60 -5.57 12.06
C VAL A 347 34.07 -5.39 11.65
N ALA A 348 34.38 -4.41 10.80
CA ALA A 348 35.76 -4.11 10.40
C ALA A 348 36.65 -3.77 11.61
N ILE A 349 36.17 -2.93 12.53
CA ILE A 349 36.90 -2.54 13.75
C ILE A 349 37.12 -3.77 14.64
N VAL A 350 36.07 -4.54 14.92
CA VAL A 350 36.16 -5.75 15.75
C VAL A 350 37.15 -6.73 15.14
N LEU A 351 37.00 -7.07 13.84
CA LEU A 351 37.91 -7.98 13.15
C LEU A 351 39.35 -7.48 13.14
N PHE A 352 39.57 -6.18 12.93
CA PHE A 352 40.91 -5.61 12.97
C PHE A 352 41.53 -5.71 14.37
N VAL A 353 40.76 -5.48 15.44
CA VAL A 353 41.24 -5.60 16.83
C VAL A 353 41.63 -7.04 17.18
N PHE A 354 40.84 -8.02 16.75
CA PHE A 354 41.08 -9.44 17.03
C PHE A 354 42.18 -10.04 16.15
N LEU A 355 42.17 -9.78 14.85
CA LEU A 355 43.10 -10.38 13.89
C LEU A 355 44.44 -9.63 13.78
N THR A 356 44.44 -8.33 14.11
CA THR A 356 45.53 -7.35 13.86
C THR A 356 46.14 -7.45 12.47
N ASN A 357 45.35 -7.88 11.49
CA ASN A 357 45.78 -8.09 10.12
C ASN A 357 44.75 -7.48 9.17
N ALA A 358 45.09 -6.31 8.61
CA ALA A 358 44.23 -5.61 7.66
C ALA A 358 43.84 -6.46 6.45
N ARG A 359 44.72 -7.37 5.99
CA ARG A 359 44.42 -8.24 4.84
C ARG A 359 43.38 -9.28 5.21
N ALA A 360 43.49 -9.89 6.39
CA ALA A 360 42.51 -10.84 6.90
C ALA A 360 41.14 -10.16 7.07
N THR A 361 41.12 -8.95 7.66
CA THR A 361 39.91 -8.13 7.79
C THR A 361 39.27 -7.83 6.43
N VAL A 362 40.06 -7.41 5.43
CA VAL A 362 39.54 -7.13 4.07
C VAL A 362 38.94 -8.38 3.43
N ILE A 363 39.60 -9.54 3.53
CA ILE A 363 39.07 -10.81 3.00
C ILE A 363 37.70 -11.10 3.61
N SER A 364 37.57 -11.05 4.93
CA SER A 364 36.29 -11.30 5.61
C SER A 364 35.22 -10.26 5.22
N LEU A 365 35.57 -8.98 5.10
CA LEU A 365 34.63 -7.94 4.68
C LEU A 365 34.15 -8.08 3.24
N THR A 366 34.95 -8.66 2.34
CA THR A 366 34.50 -8.91 0.95
C THR A 366 33.35 -9.91 0.85
N ALA A 367 33.12 -10.74 1.89
CA ALA A 367 32.01 -11.67 1.92
C ALA A 367 30.64 -10.97 1.95
N ILE A 368 30.54 -9.79 2.59
CA ILE A 368 29.29 -9.02 2.68
C ILE A 368 28.76 -8.62 1.27
N PRO A 369 29.49 -7.84 0.46
CA PRO A 369 28.97 -7.38 -0.82
C PRO A 369 28.72 -8.53 -1.79
N ILE A 370 29.56 -9.57 -1.80
CA ILE A 370 29.38 -10.73 -2.68
C ILE A 370 28.07 -11.47 -2.33
N SER A 371 27.82 -11.70 -1.04
CA SER A 371 26.62 -12.43 -0.59
C SER A 371 25.34 -11.65 -0.83
N ILE A 372 25.35 -10.34 -0.58
CA ILE A 372 24.20 -9.46 -0.84
C ILE A 372 23.90 -9.38 -2.34
N LEU A 373 24.92 -9.18 -3.18
CA LEU A 373 24.72 -9.11 -4.64
C LEU A 373 24.27 -10.45 -5.22
N THR A 374 24.77 -11.58 -4.69
CA THR A 374 24.27 -12.91 -5.04
C THR A 374 22.78 -13.03 -4.68
N THR A 375 22.38 -12.53 -3.51
CA THR A 375 20.97 -12.55 -3.09
C THR A 375 20.08 -11.74 -4.02
N VAL A 376 20.53 -10.56 -4.45
CA VAL A 376 19.81 -9.71 -5.43
C VAL A 376 19.65 -10.43 -6.77
N VAL A 377 20.69 -11.12 -7.24
CA VAL A 377 20.61 -11.94 -8.46
C VAL A 377 19.58 -13.05 -8.31
N VAL A 378 19.56 -13.75 -7.17
CA VAL A 378 18.55 -14.78 -6.88
C VAL A 378 17.15 -14.16 -6.87
N PHE A 379 16.95 -13.00 -6.24
CA PHE A 379 15.64 -12.33 -6.25
C PHE A 379 15.16 -12.03 -7.66
N SER A 380 16.05 -11.52 -8.51
CA SER A 380 15.72 -11.25 -9.91
C SER A 380 15.36 -12.52 -10.68
N LEU A 381 16.01 -13.65 -10.41
CA LEU A 381 15.73 -14.92 -11.10
C LEU A 381 14.40 -15.55 -10.66
N PHE A 382 14.00 -15.35 -9.41
CA PHE A 382 12.76 -15.88 -8.85
C PHE A 382 11.59 -14.88 -8.86
N GLY A 383 11.78 -13.69 -9.46
CA GLY A 383 10.74 -12.66 -9.53
C GLY A 383 10.35 -12.08 -8.16
N LEU A 384 11.26 -12.12 -7.19
CA LEU A 384 11.03 -11.56 -5.85
C LEU A 384 11.29 -10.05 -5.85
N THR A 385 10.53 -9.32 -5.04
CA THR A 385 10.67 -7.86 -4.90
C THR A 385 11.60 -7.50 -3.75
N ILE A 386 12.26 -6.34 -3.83
CA ILE A 386 12.92 -5.71 -2.70
C ILE A 386 11.87 -4.92 -1.93
N ASN A 387 11.59 -5.35 -0.71
CA ASN A 387 10.63 -4.70 0.18
C ASN A 387 11.16 -4.62 1.62
N THR A 388 10.40 -4.00 2.51
CA THR A 388 10.79 -3.81 3.91
C THR A 388 11.10 -5.13 4.62
N MET A 389 10.37 -6.22 4.32
CA MET A 389 10.60 -7.53 4.92
C MET A 389 11.88 -8.17 4.39
N THR A 390 12.11 -8.16 3.08
CA THR A 390 13.37 -8.69 2.52
C THR A 390 14.59 -7.88 2.96
N LEU A 391 14.45 -6.55 3.07
CA LEU A 391 15.52 -5.67 3.56
C LEU A 391 15.80 -5.91 5.04
N GLY A 392 14.77 -6.14 5.85
CA GLY A 392 14.92 -6.56 7.24
C GLY A 392 15.67 -7.88 7.36
N GLY A 393 15.39 -8.85 6.48
CA GLY A 393 16.04 -10.16 6.47
C GLY A 393 17.52 -10.05 6.13
N LEU A 394 17.85 -9.24 5.11
CA LEU A 394 19.23 -8.88 4.80
C LEU A 394 19.90 -8.16 5.96
N ALA A 395 19.22 -7.20 6.62
CA ALA A 395 19.79 -6.45 7.74
C ALA A 395 20.14 -7.33 8.93
N ILE A 396 19.28 -8.30 9.27
CA ILE A 396 19.55 -9.30 10.31
C ILE A 396 20.72 -10.20 9.89
N ALA A 397 20.77 -10.60 8.61
CA ALA A 397 21.82 -11.48 8.11
C ALA A 397 23.22 -10.83 8.11
N ILE A 398 23.36 -9.50 8.02
CA ILE A 398 24.68 -8.82 7.88
C ILE A 398 25.71 -9.29 8.93
N GLY A 399 25.29 -9.44 10.19
CA GLY A 399 26.19 -9.91 11.26
C GLY A 399 26.69 -11.34 11.03
N GLU A 400 25.86 -12.18 10.42
CA GLU A 400 26.16 -13.58 10.14
C GLU A 400 26.89 -13.78 8.79
N LEU A 401 26.67 -12.90 7.81
CA LEU A 401 27.30 -12.95 6.48
C LEU A 401 28.84 -12.95 6.51
N VAL A 402 29.44 -12.55 7.62
CA VAL A 402 30.90 -12.49 7.78
C VAL A 402 31.44 -13.64 8.62
N ASP A 403 30.60 -14.32 9.40
CA ASP A 403 31.02 -15.32 10.39
C ASP A 403 31.76 -16.49 9.73
N ASP A 404 31.17 -17.09 8.69
CA ASP A 404 31.77 -18.17 7.91
C ASP A 404 33.15 -17.81 7.35
N ALA A 405 33.30 -16.58 6.87
CA ALA A 405 34.56 -16.10 6.32
C ALA A 405 35.60 -15.82 7.41
N VAL A 406 35.17 -15.37 8.60
CA VAL A 406 36.05 -15.10 9.74
C VAL A 406 36.60 -16.38 10.33
N VAL A 407 35.74 -17.39 10.54
CA VAL A 407 36.17 -18.70 11.07
C VAL A 407 37.19 -19.36 10.14
N ASP A 408 36.98 -19.29 8.83
CA ASP A 408 37.91 -19.85 7.83
C ASP A 408 39.23 -19.06 7.79
N VAL A 409 39.17 -17.73 7.70
CA VAL A 409 40.36 -16.86 7.63
C VAL A 409 41.20 -16.96 8.91
N GLU A 410 40.58 -16.99 10.10
CA GLU A 410 41.29 -17.12 11.37
C GLU A 410 41.98 -18.49 11.47
N ASN A 411 41.31 -19.57 11.08
CA ASN A 411 41.94 -20.89 11.09
C ASN A 411 43.10 -20.97 10.08
N ILE A 412 42.92 -20.43 8.88
CA ILE A 412 43.98 -20.32 7.88
C ILE A 412 45.17 -19.54 8.44
N LEU A 413 44.92 -18.39 9.06
CA LEU A 413 45.96 -17.52 9.61
C LEU A 413 46.69 -18.20 10.77
N ARG A 414 45.98 -18.91 11.65
CA ARG A 414 46.56 -19.74 12.72
C ARG A 414 47.46 -20.85 12.15
N ARG A 415 46.97 -21.65 11.21
CA ARG A 415 47.74 -22.75 10.60
C ARG A 415 48.94 -22.25 9.78
N LEU A 416 48.83 -21.09 9.13
CA LEU A 416 49.95 -20.46 8.44
C LEU A 416 51.04 -19.95 9.40
N LYS A 417 50.67 -19.50 10.61
CA LYS A 417 51.63 -19.15 11.67
C LYS A 417 52.35 -20.40 12.16
N GLU A 418 51.61 -21.45 12.55
CA GLU A 418 52.17 -22.73 13.00
C GLU A 418 53.10 -23.36 11.95
N ASN A 419 52.72 -23.35 10.66
CA ASN A 419 53.54 -23.92 9.59
C ASN A 419 54.86 -23.18 9.36
N ARG A 420 54.97 -21.91 9.77
CA ARG A 420 56.23 -21.14 9.68
C ARG A 420 57.15 -21.37 10.88
N GLU A 421 56.62 -21.84 12.00
CA GLU A 421 57.41 -22.23 13.18
C GLU A 421 58.00 -23.65 13.02
N LEU A 422 57.61 -24.39 11.97
CA LEU A 422 58.20 -25.67 11.62
C LEU A 422 59.56 -25.50 10.94
N ASP A 423 60.50 -26.39 11.25
CA ASP A 423 61.83 -26.44 10.63
C ASP A 423 61.77 -26.62 9.09
N GLN A 424 60.71 -27.27 8.59
CA GLN A 424 60.43 -27.43 7.15
C GLN A 424 58.99 -26.98 6.82
N PRO A 425 58.79 -25.72 6.40
CA PRO A 425 57.47 -25.20 6.07
C PRO A 425 56.83 -25.93 4.88
N ARG A 426 55.59 -26.39 5.03
CA ARG A 426 54.82 -26.98 3.93
C ARG A 426 54.40 -25.91 2.90
N PRO A 427 54.10 -26.30 1.63
CA PRO A 427 53.61 -25.38 0.62
C PRO A 427 52.34 -24.64 1.09
N VAL A 428 52.32 -23.31 0.97
CA VAL A 428 51.24 -22.43 1.46
C VAL A 428 49.86 -22.88 0.96
N LEU A 429 49.75 -23.29 -0.30
CA LEU A 429 48.50 -23.75 -0.89
C LEU A 429 47.95 -25.01 -0.21
N GLY A 430 48.83 -25.96 0.15
CA GLY A 430 48.44 -27.16 0.89
C GLY A 430 48.02 -26.86 2.32
N VAL A 431 48.67 -25.89 2.97
CA VAL A 431 48.30 -25.44 4.32
C VAL A 431 46.93 -24.78 4.32
N ILE A 432 46.66 -23.85 3.39
CA ILE A 432 45.36 -23.18 3.26
C ILE A 432 44.26 -24.21 2.97
N ALA A 433 44.50 -25.14 2.03
CA ALA A 433 43.54 -26.18 1.71
C ALA A 433 43.21 -27.06 2.93
N THR A 434 44.21 -27.43 3.73
CA THR A 434 44.03 -28.27 4.92
C THR A 434 43.33 -27.50 6.04
N ALA A 435 43.75 -26.26 6.30
CA ALA A 435 43.14 -25.38 7.31
C ALA A 435 41.66 -25.12 7.00
N SER A 436 41.33 -24.82 5.74
CA SER A 436 39.94 -24.63 5.35
C SER A 436 39.14 -25.94 5.38
N GLN A 437 39.77 -27.10 5.22
CA GLN A 437 39.08 -28.40 5.32
C GLN A 437 38.74 -28.78 6.76
N GLU A 438 39.53 -28.32 7.73
CA GLU A 438 39.38 -28.62 9.15
C GLU A 438 38.10 -28.02 9.74
N VAL A 439 37.82 -26.74 9.45
CA VAL A 439 36.65 -26.02 10.00
C VAL A 439 35.37 -26.21 9.19
N ARG A 440 35.48 -26.78 7.98
CA ARG A 440 34.40 -26.80 6.98
C ARG A 440 33.13 -27.50 7.44
N SER A 441 33.28 -28.70 8.03
CA SER A 441 32.11 -29.46 8.47
C SER A 441 31.36 -28.69 9.54
N GLY A 442 32.07 -28.02 10.45
CA GLY A 442 31.46 -27.16 11.47
C GLY A 442 30.66 -26.03 10.86
N ILE A 443 31.26 -25.28 9.94
CA ILE A 443 30.61 -24.15 9.25
C ILE A 443 29.35 -24.62 8.50
N VAL A 444 29.47 -25.64 7.64
CA VAL A 444 28.32 -26.16 6.86
C VAL A 444 27.19 -26.64 7.77
N TYR A 445 27.48 -27.40 8.83
CA TYR A 445 26.44 -27.86 9.74
C TYR A 445 25.80 -26.71 10.53
N ALA A 446 26.59 -25.73 10.96
CA ALA A 446 26.08 -24.53 11.63
C ALA A 446 25.13 -23.75 10.71
N THR A 447 25.55 -23.46 9.48
CA THR A 447 24.72 -22.80 8.46
C THR A 447 23.44 -23.59 8.19
N MET A 448 23.50 -24.92 8.04
CA MET A 448 22.31 -25.75 7.79
C MET A 448 21.34 -25.75 8.97
N VAL A 449 21.84 -25.75 10.21
CA VAL A 449 21.01 -25.61 11.41
C VAL A 449 20.30 -24.26 11.41
N ILE A 450 21.00 -23.18 11.05
CA ILE A 450 20.41 -21.84 10.96
C ILE A 450 19.31 -21.82 9.89
N VAL A 451 19.56 -22.39 8.71
CA VAL A 451 18.52 -22.54 7.67
C VAL A 451 17.32 -23.32 8.20
N LEU A 452 17.54 -24.43 8.91
CA LEU A 452 16.47 -25.27 9.48
C LEU A 452 15.62 -24.52 10.49
N VAL A 453 16.21 -23.61 11.29
CA VAL A 453 15.49 -22.76 12.25
C VAL A 453 14.51 -21.80 11.57
N PHE A 454 14.77 -21.39 10.32
CA PHE A 454 13.88 -20.51 9.56
C PHE A 454 12.83 -21.25 8.71
N ILE A 455 12.96 -22.57 8.49
CA ILE A 455 11.97 -23.35 7.72
C ILE A 455 10.54 -23.24 8.28
N PRO A 456 10.30 -23.28 9.61
CA PRO A 456 8.96 -23.14 10.17
C PRO A 456 8.21 -21.87 9.72
N LEU A 457 8.93 -20.82 9.32
CA LEU A 457 8.32 -19.57 8.84
C LEU A 457 7.47 -19.77 7.59
N PHE A 458 7.83 -20.73 6.73
CA PHE A 458 7.09 -21.04 5.50
C PHE A 458 5.82 -21.86 5.75
N ALA A 459 5.65 -22.41 6.96
CA ALA A 459 4.46 -23.14 7.36
C ALA A 459 3.36 -22.22 7.93
N LEU A 460 3.64 -20.93 8.13
CA LEU A 460 2.64 -19.97 8.60
C LEU A 460 1.55 -19.75 7.53
N PRO A 461 0.26 -19.94 7.87
CA PRO A 461 -0.83 -19.70 6.94
C PRO A 461 -1.14 -18.20 6.78
N GLY A 462 -2.00 -17.89 5.81
CA GLY A 462 -2.63 -16.58 5.70
C GLY A 462 -1.69 -15.43 5.35
N ILE A 463 -2.04 -14.23 5.84
CA ILE A 463 -1.31 -12.99 5.55
C ILE A 463 0.03 -12.92 6.28
N GLU A 464 0.14 -13.53 7.46
CA GLU A 464 1.36 -13.62 8.25
C GLU A 464 2.46 -14.36 7.48
N GLY A 465 2.13 -15.53 6.94
CA GLY A 465 3.05 -16.29 6.11
C GLY A 465 3.51 -15.52 4.88
N ARG A 466 2.60 -14.83 4.19
CA ARG A 466 2.95 -13.98 3.02
C ARG A 466 3.81 -12.78 3.40
N LEU A 467 3.62 -12.21 4.58
CA LEU A 467 4.40 -11.09 5.09
C LEU A 467 5.81 -11.51 5.50
N PHE A 468 5.94 -12.64 6.21
CA PHE A 468 7.22 -13.08 6.79
C PHE A 468 8.01 -14.07 5.92
N ALA A 469 7.39 -14.85 5.02
CA ALA A 469 8.15 -15.76 4.15
C ALA A 469 9.27 -15.05 3.37
N PRO A 470 9.07 -13.84 2.79
CA PRO A 470 10.14 -13.10 2.12
C PRO A 470 11.30 -12.71 3.03
N LEU A 471 11.03 -12.42 4.32
CA LEU A 471 12.07 -12.20 5.34
C LEU A 471 12.97 -13.44 5.44
N GLY A 472 12.34 -14.62 5.57
CA GLY A 472 13.05 -15.91 5.65
C GLY A 472 13.81 -16.25 4.36
N VAL A 473 13.21 -16.04 3.18
CA VAL A 473 13.90 -16.25 1.89
C VAL A 473 15.13 -15.36 1.79
N ALA A 474 15.00 -14.07 2.10
CA ALA A 474 16.12 -13.13 2.06
C ALA A 474 17.28 -13.58 2.95
N TYR A 475 16.95 -13.95 4.18
CA TYR A 475 17.93 -14.42 5.16
C TYR A 475 18.62 -15.71 4.71
N ILE A 476 17.85 -16.76 4.38
CA ILE A 476 18.37 -18.08 3.96
C ILE A 476 19.24 -17.95 2.71
N VAL A 477 18.76 -17.24 1.68
CA VAL A 477 19.52 -17.06 0.42
C VAL A 477 20.83 -16.33 0.70
N SER A 478 20.81 -15.29 1.55
CA SER A 478 22.01 -14.51 1.86
C SER A 478 23.07 -15.32 2.60
N ILE A 479 22.68 -16.16 3.56
CA ILE A 479 23.60 -17.02 4.31
C ILE A 479 24.10 -18.18 3.45
N LEU A 480 23.26 -18.77 2.60
CA LEU A 480 23.72 -19.76 1.62
C LEU A 480 24.72 -19.15 0.63
N ALA A 481 24.52 -17.89 0.23
CA ALA A 481 25.48 -17.14 -0.58
C ALA A 481 26.79 -16.85 0.19
N SER A 482 26.70 -16.55 1.49
CA SER A 482 27.87 -16.41 2.38
C SER A 482 28.66 -17.70 2.47
N LEU A 483 27.99 -18.82 2.72
CA LEU A 483 28.60 -20.14 2.75
C LEU A 483 29.30 -20.46 1.43
N LEU A 484 28.63 -20.21 0.30
CA LEU A 484 29.24 -20.40 -1.02
C LEU A 484 30.49 -19.54 -1.19
N THR A 485 30.45 -18.28 -0.76
CA THR A 485 31.57 -17.34 -0.81
C THR A 485 32.73 -17.80 0.07
N SER A 486 32.44 -18.25 1.30
CA SER A 486 33.41 -18.81 2.25
C SER A 486 34.06 -20.09 1.70
N LEU A 487 33.31 -20.95 1.01
CA LEU A 487 33.85 -22.19 0.42
C LEU A 487 34.59 -21.99 -0.91
N THR A 488 34.57 -20.81 -1.52
CA THR A 488 35.13 -20.59 -2.85
C THR A 488 36.10 -19.42 -2.88
N VAL A 489 35.60 -18.21 -2.66
CA VAL A 489 36.34 -16.95 -2.79
C VAL A 489 37.29 -16.75 -1.61
N THR A 490 36.86 -17.05 -0.39
CA THR A 490 37.65 -16.79 0.83
C THR A 490 39.01 -17.52 0.87
N PRO A 491 39.11 -18.83 0.59
CA PRO A 491 40.39 -19.55 0.51
C PRO A 491 41.30 -19.00 -0.60
N VAL A 492 40.71 -18.61 -1.73
CA VAL A 492 41.45 -18.08 -2.90
C VAL A 492 42.03 -16.70 -2.59
N LEU A 493 41.23 -15.79 -2.01
CA LEU A 493 41.70 -14.49 -1.55
C LEU A 493 42.76 -14.63 -0.46
N SER A 494 42.59 -15.59 0.46
CA SER A 494 43.58 -15.92 1.48
C SER A 494 44.91 -16.35 0.87
N TYR A 495 44.89 -17.14 -0.21
CA TYR A 495 46.10 -17.49 -0.94
C TYR A 495 46.79 -16.26 -1.54
N TYR A 496 46.08 -15.36 -2.20
CA TYR A 496 46.71 -14.18 -2.81
C TYR A 496 47.18 -13.13 -1.80
N LEU A 497 46.38 -12.82 -0.78
CA LEU A 497 46.68 -11.73 0.16
C LEU A 497 47.56 -12.17 1.35
N LEU A 498 47.47 -13.44 1.79
CA LEU A 498 48.21 -13.93 2.98
C LEU A 498 49.48 -14.73 2.65
N SER A 499 49.69 -15.17 1.40
CA SER A 499 50.88 -15.95 1.02
C SER A 499 52.20 -15.16 1.06
N GLY A 500 52.17 -13.86 0.71
CA GLY A 500 53.38 -13.08 0.41
C GLY A 500 53.95 -12.18 1.51
N GLY A 501 53.33 -12.09 2.69
CA GLY A 501 53.84 -11.13 3.68
C GLY A 501 53.04 -11.05 4.98
N VAL A 502 53.27 -12.01 5.87
CA VAL A 502 53.08 -11.77 7.31
C VAL A 502 54.47 -11.58 7.88
N ARG A 503 55.13 -10.47 7.55
CA ARG A 503 56.30 -10.01 8.30
C ARG A 503 55.75 -9.20 9.48
N GLU A 504 56.24 -9.50 10.68
CA GLU A 504 56.02 -8.76 11.94
C GLU A 504 54.72 -8.96 12.75
N HIS A 505 54.33 -10.18 13.14
CA HIS A 505 53.40 -10.31 14.28
C HIS A 505 53.88 -11.36 15.30
N ARG A 506 54.58 -10.87 16.33
CA ARG A 506 54.99 -11.65 17.51
C ARG A 506 53.81 -11.81 18.48
N GLY A 507 53.01 -12.85 18.27
CA GLY A 507 52.01 -13.37 19.19
C GLY A 507 50.67 -12.62 19.22
N ASP A 508 49.73 -13.12 20.03
CA ASP A 508 48.40 -12.53 20.24
C ASP A 508 48.48 -11.05 20.62
N ASN A 509 47.53 -10.24 20.16
CA ASN A 509 47.38 -8.84 20.59
C ASN A 509 47.13 -8.75 22.11
N PHE A 510 47.47 -7.63 22.75
CA PHE A 510 47.23 -7.37 24.18
C PHE A 510 45.78 -7.67 24.59
N VAL A 511 44.81 -7.24 23.76
CA VAL A 511 43.38 -7.50 23.96
C VAL A 511 43.10 -9.01 24.03
N VAL A 512 43.56 -9.76 23.02
CA VAL A 512 43.36 -11.21 22.94
C VAL A 512 44.05 -11.94 24.10
N ARG A 513 45.26 -11.55 24.50
CA ARG A 513 45.97 -12.15 25.66
C ARG A 513 45.23 -11.91 26.97
N SER A 514 44.69 -10.71 27.16
CA SER A 514 43.93 -10.36 28.36
C SER A 514 42.60 -11.12 28.41
N LEU A 515 41.89 -11.21 27.29
CA LEU A 515 40.67 -12.01 27.17
C LEU A 515 40.93 -13.50 27.41
N LYS A 516 42.03 -14.07 26.86
CA LYS A 516 42.41 -15.47 27.12
C LYS A 516 42.73 -15.72 28.59
N ARG A 517 43.42 -14.80 29.27
CA ARG A 517 43.68 -14.90 30.72
C ARG A 517 42.39 -14.86 31.54
N GLY A 518 41.49 -13.93 31.23
CA GLY A 518 40.18 -13.83 31.88
C GLY A 518 39.33 -15.08 31.65
N ASN A 519 39.25 -15.54 30.40
CA ASN A 519 38.51 -16.75 30.03
C ASN A 519 39.07 -17.98 30.76
N ARG A 520 40.41 -18.13 30.84
CA ARG A 520 41.03 -19.25 31.58
C ARG A 520 40.65 -19.23 33.05
N ALA A 521 40.71 -18.06 33.71
CA ALA A 521 40.34 -17.91 35.12
C ALA A 521 38.85 -18.22 35.36
N LEU A 522 37.97 -17.75 34.47
CA LEU A 522 36.53 -18.01 34.52
C LEU A 522 36.21 -19.50 34.31
N LEU A 523 36.87 -20.15 33.36
CA LEU A 523 36.70 -21.59 33.10
C LEU A 523 37.15 -22.43 34.28
N THR A 524 38.31 -22.13 34.89
CA THR A 524 38.76 -22.85 36.09
C THR A 524 37.76 -22.70 37.23
N TRP A 525 37.26 -21.48 37.46
CA TRP A 525 36.23 -21.24 38.48
C TRP A 525 34.92 -21.97 38.17
N ALA A 526 34.48 -21.97 36.91
CA ALA A 526 33.24 -22.61 36.50
C ALA A 526 33.30 -24.14 36.63
N PHE A 527 34.43 -24.76 36.29
CA PHE A 527 34.62 -26.21 36.45
C PHE A 527 34.70 -26.62 37.92
N GLU A 528 35.35 -25.83 38.77
CA GLU A 528 35.41 -26.08 40.22
C GLU A 528 34.03 -25.94 40.88
N ARG A 529 33.17 -25.05 40.36
CA ARG A 529 31.84 -24.75 40.93
C ARG A 529 30.67 -25.16 40.04
N ARG A 530 30.80 -26.28 39.31
CA ARG A 530 29.82 -26.75 38.32
C ARG A 530 28.36 -26.77 38.80
N GLY A 531 28.11 -27.18 40.06
CA GLY A 531 26.76 -27.26 40.61
C GLY A 531 26.12 -25.89 40.81
N PHE A 532 26.92 -24.91 41.25
CA PHE A 532 26.48 -23.52 41.38
C PHE A 532 26.19 -22.91 40.00
N VAL A 533 27.06 -23.14 39.01
CA VAL A 533 26.86 -22.62 37.65
C VAL A 533 25.60 -23.20 37.02
N LEU A 534 25.40 -24.52 37.09
CA LEU A 534 24.19 -25.17 36.57
C LEU A 534 22.93 -24.71 37.31
N GLY A 535 22.99 -24.56 38.64
CA GLY A 535 21.89 -24.02 39.43
C GLY A 535 21.54 -22.58 39.06
N ALA A 536 22.55 -21.72 38.89
CA ALA A 536 22.36 -20.33 38.48
C ALA A 536 21.77 -20.23 37.06
N VAL A 537 22.24 -21.04 36.11
CA VAL A 537 21.67 -21.10 34.75
C VAL A 537 20.21 -21.58 34.79
N ALA A 538 19.90 -22.62 35.56
CA ALA A 538 18.53 -23.10 35.72
C ALA A 538 17.61 -22.03 36.33
N ILE A 539 18.07 -21.32 37.36
CA ILE A 539 17.33 -20.21 37.97
C ILE A 539 17.13 -19.08 36.94
N MET A 540 18.17 -18.68 36.21
CA MET A 540 18.05 -17.66 35.16
C MET A 540 17.09 -18.09 34.05
N LEU A 541 17.07 -19.37 33.68
CA LEU A 541 16.12 -19.90 32.71
C LEU A 541 14.67 -19.82 33.22
N VAL A 542 14.44 -20.14 34.50
CA VAL A 542 13.12 -19.99 35.13
C VAL A 542 12.71 -18.53 35.19
N ILE A 543 13.61 -17.63 35.58
CA ILE A 543 13.35 -16.18 35.60
C ILE A 543 13.03 -15.68 34.18
N ALA A 544 13.79 -16.09 33.17
CA ALA A 544 13.54 -15.72 31.78
C ALA A 544 12.20 -16.27 31.28
N GLY A 545 11.85 -17.51 31.62
CA GLY A 545 10.55 -18.11 31.31
C GLY A 545 9.39 -17.37 31.95
N CYS A 546 9.51 -17.00 33.23
CA CYS A 546 8.53 -16.16 33.93
C CYS A 546 8.43 -14.76 33.30
N ALA A 547 9.56 -14.13 33.00
CA ALA A 547 9.60 -12.81 32.37
C ALA A 547 8.97 -12.82 30.96
N ALA A 548 9.15 -13.89 30.20
CA ALA A 548 8.54 -14.04 28.88
C ALA A 548 7.00 -14.01 28.92
N THR A 549 6.38 -14.43 30.01
CA THR A 549 4.92 -14.35 30.19
C THR A 549 4.41 -12.93 30.41
N LEU A 550 5.29 -12.02 30.84
CA LEU A 550 4.98 -10.60 31.09
C LEU A 550 5.18 -9.73 29.85
N LEU A 551 5.74 -10.28 28.76
CA LEU A 551 5.98 -9.51 27.54
C LEU A 551 4.66 -9.15 26.85
N PRO A 552 4.48 -7.86 26.47
CA PRO A 552 3.35 -7.45 25.64
C PRO A 552 3.32 -8.21 24.32
N ARG A 553 2.13 -8.61 23.89
CA ARG A 553 1.91 -9.28 22.60
C ARG A 553 1.28 -8.29 21.64
N SER A 554 1.84 -8.20 20.43
CA SER A 554 1.30 -7.39 19.34
C SER A 554 1.44 -8.17 18.04
N PHE A 555 0.55 -7.91 17.07
CA PHE A 555 0.61 -8.55 15.76
C PHE A 555 1.86 -8.12 14.99
N LEU A 556 2.04 -6.80 14.85
CA LEU A 556 3.23 -6.18 14.28
C LEU A 556 3.62 -4.96 15.11
N PRO A 557 4.92 -4.64 15.20
CA PRO A 557 5.35 -3.35 15.73
C PRO A 557 4.70 -2.20 14.95
N PRO A 558 4.26 -1.12 15.62
CA PRO A 558 3.68 0.02 14.93
C PRO A 558 4.71 0.66 14.00
N PHE A 559 4.29 0.97 12.78
CA PHE A 559 5.17 1.58 11.80
C PHE A 559 5.43 3.06 12.12
N ASN A 560 6.45 3.62 11.47
CA ASN A 560 6.67 5.06 11.47
C ASN A 560 6.72 5.58 10.04
N GLU A 561 5.52 5.79 9.49
CA GLU A 561 5.33 6.19 8.08
C GLU A 561 5.63 7.68 7.81
N GLY A 562 5.82 8.51 8.83
CA GLY A 562 5.98 9.97 8.70
C GLY A 562 4.69 10.72 8.30
N THR A 563 3.61 9.98 8.04
CA THR A 563 2.27 10.49 7.73
C THR A 563 1.25 9.84 8.66
N LEU A 564 0.12 10.51 8.84
CA LEU A 564 -1.03 10.04 9.61
C LEU A 564 -2.29 10.09 8.74
N VAL A 565 -3.23 9.18 9.02
CA VAL A 565 -4.59 9.23 8.49
C VAL A 565 -5.53 9.33 9.66
N LEU A 566 -6.27 10.43 9.71
CA LEU A 566 -7.31 10.68 10.70
C LEU A 566 -8.65 10.33 10.07
N SER A 567 -9.44 9.50 10.74
CA SER A 567 -10.83 9.25 10.38
C SER A 567 -11.73 10.09 11.27
N LEU A 568 -12.43 11.06 10.67
CA LEU A 568 -13.42 11.89 11.34
C LEU A 568 -14.80 11.31 11.07
N GLN A 569 -15.45 10.80 12.10
CA GLN A 569 -16.81 10.28 12.05
C GLN A 569 -17.78 11.26 12.66
N TYR A 570 -18.71 11.76 11.85
CA TYR A 570 -19.81 12.61 12.27
C TYR A 570 -21.03 11.77 12.66
N ASN A 571 -22.07 12.41 13.19
CA ASN A 571 -23.36 11.74 13.35
C ASN A 571 -24.01 11.51 11.98
N PRO A 572 -24.47 10.29 11.66
CA PRO A 572 -25.20 10.02 10.43
C PRO A 572 -26.44 10.92 10.30
N GLY A 573 -26.77 11.30 9.05
CA GLY A 573 -27.83 12.26 8.75
C GLY A 573 -27.34 13.71 8.61
N ILE A 574 -26.06 13.97 8.89
CA ILE A 574 -25.39 15.24 8.57
C ILE A 574 -25.41 15.51 7.05
N SER A 575 -25.55 16.77 6.67
CA SER A 575 -25.44 17.19 5.27
C SER A 575 -23.97 17.31 4.85
N LEU A 576 -23.68 17.13 3.56
CA LEU A 576 -22.30 17.30 3.05
C LEU A 576 -21.76 18.71 3.34
N ALA A 577 -22.60 19.75 3.28
CA ALA A 577 -22.22 21.12 3.59
C ALA A 577 -21.76 21.28 5.05
N GLU A 578 -22.46 20.65 5.99
CA GLU A 578 -22.11 20.71 7.41
C GLU A 578 -20.89 19.85 7.73
N SER A 579 -20.78 18.64 7.14
CA SER A 579 -19.55 17.83 7.24
C SER A 579 -18.34 18.56 6.68
N HIS A 580 -18.49 19.25 5.54
CA HIS A 580 -17.45 20.07 4.94
C HIS A 580 -17.04 21.21 5.88
N ARG A 581 -18.01 21.91 6.50
CA ARG A 581 -17.74 22.98 7.48
C ARG A 581 -16.91 22.46 8.66
N LEU A 582 -17.33 21.36 9.29
CA LEU A 582 -16.61 20.75 10.42
C LEU A 582 -15.24 20.20 10.00
N GLY A 583 -15.15 19.59 8.82
CA GLY A 583 -13.89 19.12 8.25
C GLY A 583 -12.89 20.26 7.99
N LEU A 584 -13.36 21.40 7.48
CA LEU A 584 -12.54 22.60 7.29
C LEU A 584 -12.00 23.15 8.62
N LEU A 585 -12.85 23.19 9.65
CA LEU A 585 -12.43 23.54 11.02
C LEU A 585 -11.36 22.58 11.53
N ALA A 586 -11.52 21.28 11.31
CA ALA A 586 -10.51 20.28 11.67
C ALA A 586 -9.17 20.52 10.95
N GLU A 587 -9.18 20.80 9.64
CA GLU A 587 -7.97 21.15 8.88
C GLU A 587 -7.25 22.37 9.47
N GLN A 588 -7.99 23.42 9.81
CA GLN A 588 -7.44 24.64 10.39
C GLN A 588 -6.87 24.43 11.80
N LEU A 589 -7.48 23.56 12.60
CA LEU A 589 -6.97 23.19 13.93
C LEU A 589 -5.69 22.36 13.82
N LEU A 590 -5.67 21.38 12.92
CA LEU A 590 -4.49 20.55 12.66
C LEU A 590 -3.32 21.37 12.15
N ALA A 591 -3.56 22.36 11.29
CA ALA A 591 -2.52 23.25 10.78
C ALA A 591 -1.85 24.12 11.87
N LYS A 592 -2.42 24.21 13.08
CA LYS A 592 -1.80 24.91 14.22
C LYS A 592 -0.77 24.04 14.95
N VAL A 593 -0.79 22.73 14.76
CA VAL A 593 0.19 21.82 15.35
C VAL A 593 1.53 22.00 14.62
N PRO A 594 2.64 22.38 15.30
CA PRO A 594 3.90 22.73 14.63
C PRO A 594 4.49 21.62 13.76
N GLU A 595 4.23 20.37 14.12
CA GLU A 595 4.68 19.19 13.39
C GLU A 595 3.91 18.95 12.08
N VAL A 596 2.76 19.58 11.86
CA VAL A 596 1.92 19.35 10.68
C VAL A 596 2.41 20.20 9.51
N LYS A 597 2.84 19.54 8.44
CA LYS A 597 3.32 20.18 7.20
C LYS A 597 2.18 20.52 6.24
N SER A 598 1.29 19.56 6.04
CA SER A 598 0.10 19.73 5.21
C SER A 598 -1.01 18.81 5.68
N VAL A 599 -2.24 19.22 5.38
CA VAL A 599 -3.46 18.51 5.69
C VAL A 599 -4.30 18.48 4.43
N GLY A 600 -4.73 17.30 3.99
CA GLY A 600 -5.79 17.21 3.00
C GLY A 600 -6.90 16.31 3.51
N ARG A 601 -8.12 16.64 3.08
CA ARG A 601 -9.35 15.99 3.53
C ARG A 601 -10.11 15.48 2.34
N ARG A 602 -10.62 14.26 2.47
CA ARG A 602 -11.59 13.62 1.60
C ARG A 602 -12.83 13.31 2.43
N THR A 603 -13.97 13.91 2.09
CA THR A 603 -15.25 13.67 2.79
C THR A 603 -16.16 12.88 1.87
N GLY A 604 -16.81 11.83 2.38
CA GLY A 604 -17.67 10.96 1.58
C GLY A 604 -16.91 10.18 0.51
N ARG A 605 -17.54 10.03 -0.66
CA ARG A 605 -17.02 9.20 -1.77
C ARG A 605 -16.85 9.98 -3.07
N ALA A 606 -15.96 9.51 -3.92
CA ALA A 606 -15.92 9.89 -5.34
C ALA A 606 -16.81 8.98 -6.20
N GLU A 607 -17.09 9.43 -7.42
CA GLU A 607 -17.76 8.61 -8.43
C GLU A 607 -16.85 7.46 -8.89
N LEU A 608 -17.41 6.25 -9.04
CA LEU A 608 -16.66 5.03 -9.41
C LEU A 608 -15.49 4.70 -8.46
N ASP A 609 -15.60 5.14 -7.19
CA ASP A 609 -14.69 4.77 -6.11
C ASP A 609 -15.23 3.54 -5.38
N GLU A 610 -14.34 2.60 -5.07
CA GLU A 610 -14.65 1.42 -4.26
C GLU A 610 -14.89 1.79 -2.79
N HIS A 611 -14.36 2.93 -2.34
CA HIS A 611 -14.61 3.46 -1.00
C HIS A 611 -16.04 4.00 -0.88
N ALA A 612 -16.94 3.13 -0.41
CA ALA A 612 -18.36 3.42 -0.21
C ALA A 612 -18.65 4.23 1.08
N GLU A 613 -17.88 5.28 1.34
CA GLU A 613 -18.06 6.09 2.54
C GLU A 613 -19.17 7.13 2.38
N GLY A 614 -19.98 7.31 3.42
CA GLY A 614 -21.04 8.31 3.44
C GLY A 614 -20.53 9.72 3.74
N VAL A 615 -21.38 10.73 3.52
CA VAL A 615 -21.04 12.14 3.83
C VAL A 615 -20.77 12.39 5.33
N HIS A 616 -21.08 11.42 6.18
CA HIS A 616 -20.81 11.44 7.62
C HIS A 616 -19.41 10.92 8.00
N PHE A 617 -18.57 10.64 7.00
CA PHE A 617 -17.19 10.22 7.19
C PHE A 617 -16.26 11.15 6.41
N SER A 618 -15.19 11.62 7.07
CA SER A 618 -14.06 12.27 6.41
C SER A 618 -12.76 11.56 6.74
N GLU A 619 -11.97 11.28 5.72
CA GLU A 619 -10.58 10.89 5.86
C GLU A 619 -9.69 12.12 5.71
N VAL A 620 -8.75 12.31 6.63
CA VAL A 620 -7.82 13.44 6.62
C VAL A 620 -6.39 12.91 6.68
N ASP A 621 -5.65 13.02 5.59
CA ASP A 621 -4.23 12.68 5.56
C ASP A 621 -3.39 13.89 5.98
N VAL A 622 -2.51 13.65 6.95
CA VAL A 622 -1.65 14.65 7.56
C VAL A 622 -0.19 14.27 7.32
N ASP A 623 0.54 15.13 6.61
CA ASP A 623 1.99 15.00 6.44
C ASP A 623 2.70 15.64 7.63
N LEU A 624 3.60 14.90 8.29
CA LEU A 624 4.33 15.40 9.46
C LEU A 624 5.78 15.72 9.12
N VAL A 625 6.28 16.85 9.63
CA VAL A 625 7.72 17.07 9.70
C VAL A 625 8.34 16.20 10.80
N ARG A 626 9.63 15.92 10.67
CA ARG A 626 10.36 15.16 11.68
C ARG A 626 10.42 15.96 13.00
N SER A 627 9.69 15.50 14.02
CA SER A 627 9.71 16.09 15.36
C SER A 627 10.89 15.57 16.20
N LYS A 628 11.32 16.39 17.16
CA LYS A 628 12.21 15.97 18.26
C LYS A 628 11.42 15.36 19.42
N ARG A 629 10.10 15.63 19.50
CA ARG A 629 9.22 15.11 20.54
C ARG A 629 8.85 13.66 20.27
N PRO A 630 8.58 12.85 21.31
CA PRO A 630 8.03 11.52 21.15
C PRO A 630 6.71 11.56 20.36
N LYS A 631 6.55 10.63 19.41
CA LYS A 631 5.33 10.51 18.60
C LYS A 631 4.04 10.46 19.44
N PRO A 632 3.98 9.75 20.59
CA PRO A 632 2.77 9.74 21.42
C PRO A 632 2.32 11.12 21.91
N GLU A 633 3.26 12.05 22.18
CA GLU A 633 2.92 13.41 22.58
C GLU A 633 2.31 14.21 21.42
N VAL A 634 2.89 14.12 20.23
CA VAL A 634 2.35 14.78 19.02
C VAL A 634 0.94 14.25 18.70
N LEU A 635 0.72 12.94 18.85
CA LEU A 635 -0.60 12.34 18.68
C LEU A 635 -1.59 12.79 19.77
N ALA A 636 -1.14 13.04 20.98
CA ALA A 636 -1.97 13.57 22.05
C ALA A 636 -2.40 15.01 21.73
N ASP A 637 -1.47 15.88 21.29
CA ASP A 637 -1.78 17.26 20.89
C ASP A 637 -2.78 17.31 19.73
N ILE A 638 -2.65 16.41 18.74
CA ILE A 638 -3.59 16.29 17.62
C ILE A 638 -4.99 15.90 18.14
N ARG A 639 -5.07 14.92 19.04
CA ARG A 639 -6.35 14.49 19.64
C ARG A 639 -6.98 15.61 20.46
N GLU A 640 -6.18 16.30 21.27
CA GLU A 640 -6.64 17.42 22.09
C GLU A 640 -7.16 18.56 21.21
N SER A 641 -6.43 18.91 20.14
CA SER A 641 -6.83 19.94 19.18
C SER A 641 -8.18 19.66 18.52
N LEU A 642 -8.50 18.39 18.27
CA LEU A 642 -9.76 17.99 17.64
C LEU A 642 -10.89 17.69 18.65
N SER A 643 -10.59 17.56 19.94
CA SER A 643 -11.56 17.19 20.99
C SER A 643 -12.71 18.20 21.15
N ALA A 644 -12.50 19.45 20.72
CA ALA A 644 -13.51 20.50 20.75
C ALA A 644 -14.62 20.32 19.70
N LEU A 645 -14.41 19.47 18.69
CA LEU A 645 -15.38 19.23 17.63
C LEU A 645 -16.38 18.13 18.03
N PRO A 646 -17.66 18.24 17.66
CA PRO A 646 -18.69 17.25 17.99
C PRO A 646 -18.62 16.03 17.04
N LEU A 647 -17.46 15.37 16.98
CA LEU A 647 -17.17 14.23 16.12
C LEU A 647 -16.26 13.23 16.83
N SER A 648 -16.22 12.00 16.33
CA SER A 648 -15.28 10.99 16.79
C SER A 648 -14.04 10.97 15.88
N VAL A 649 -12.85 10.92 16.47
CA VAL A 649 -11.58 10.86 15.74
C VAL A 649 -10.91 9.53 16.00
N ALA A 650 -10.56 8.80 14.94
CA ALA A 650 -9.62 7.70 15.02
C ALA A 650 -8.31 8.09 14.32
N VAL A 651 -7.18 7.87 14.99
CA VAL A 651 -5.86 8.24 14.48
C VAL A 651 -5.09 6.98 14.11
N GLY A 652 -4.67 6.88 12.85
CA GLY A 652 -3.76 5.83 12.44
C GLY A 652 -2.84 6.29 11.32
N GLN A 653 -2.40 5.33 10.52
CA GLN A 653 -1.44 5.56 9.44
C GLN A 653 -1.88 4.86 8.16
N PRO A 654 -1.54 5.40 6.98
CA PRO A 654 -2.03 4.89 5.72
C PRO A 654 -1.81 3.38 5.54
N ILE A 655 -0.57 2.91 5.66
CA ILE A 655 -0.23 1.50 5.41
C ILE A 655 -0.81 0.61 6.51
N SER A 656 -0.74 1.06 7.77
CA SER A 656 -1.30 0.32 8.91
C SER A 656 -2.82 0.12 8.80
N HIS A 657 -3.57 1.18 8.43
CA HIS A 657 -5.02 1.08 8.21
C HIS A 657 -5.38 0.15 7.05
N ARG A 658 -4.57 0.11 5.99
CA ARG A 658 -4.79 -0.80 4.87
C ARG A 658 -4.58 -2.25 5.28
N LEU A 659 -3.60 -2.54 6.15
CA LEU A 659 -3.40 -3.87 6.74
C LEU A 659 -4.59 -4.28 7.62
N ASP A 660 -5.08 -3.38 8.47
CA ASP A 660 -6.25 -3.66 9.34
C ASP A 660 -7.51 -3.95 8.48
N HIS A 661 -7.71 -3.16 7.43
CA HIS A 661 -8.82 -3.33 6.49
C HIS A 661 -8.73 -4.66 5.73
N LEU A 662 -7.53 -5.10 5.35
CA LEU A 662 -7.31 -6.41 4.72
C LEU A 662 -7.76 -7.58 5.61
N GLN A 663 -7.41 -7.52 6.90
CA GLN A 663 -7.65 -8.63 7.82
C GLN A 663 -9.09 -8.69 8.27
N SER A 664 -9.61 -7.56 8.76
CA SER A 664 -10.90 -7.52 9.46
C SER A 664 -12.04 -7.00 8.57
N GLY A 665 -11.70 -6.31 7.48
CA GLY A 665 -12.64 -5.63 6.62
C GLY A 665 -13.09 -4.26 7.10
N VAL A 666 -12.58 -3.80 8.25
CA VAL A 666 -12.78 -2.46 8.78
C VAL A 666 -11.42 -1.93 9.28
N ARG A 667 -11.32 -0.63 9.52
CA ARG A 667 -10.05 0.04 9.86
C ARG A 667 -9.81 0.03 11.39
N ALA A 668 -9.75 -1.15 11.98
CA ALA A 668 -9.50 -1.33 13.41
C ALA A 668 -8.73 -2.63 13.69
N GLN A 669 -7.90 -2.61 14.74
CA GLN A 669 -7.08 -3.76 15.15
C GLN A 669 -7.90 -4.91 15.74
N ILE A 670 -8.99 -4.59 16.45
CA ILE A 670 -9.92 -5.56 17.05
C ILE A 670 -11.34 -5.19 16.63
N VAL A 671 -12.09 -6.18 16.15
CA VAL A 671 -13.45 -5.98 15.61
C VAL A 671 -14.38 -7.04 16.16
N LEU A 672 -15.47 -6.60 16.77
CA LEU A 672 -16.56 -7.47 17.19
C LEU A 672 -17.68 -7.38 16.14
N LYS A 673 -17.95 -8.48 15.42
CA LYS A 673 -19.04 -8.57 14.45
C LYS A 673 -20.24 -9.27 15.06
N ILE A 674 -21.41 -8.64 14.96
CA ILE A 674 -22.69 -9.20 15.40
C ILE A 674 -23.52 -9.43 14.14
N PHE A 675 -24.04 -10.65 13.96
CA PHE A 675 -24.79 -11.06 12.77
C PHE A 675 -26.25 -11.32 13.14
N GLY A 676 -27.15 -11.01 12.21
CA GLY A 676 -28.59 -11.23 12.33
C GLY A 676 -29.36 -10.42 11.30
N ASP A 677 -30.66 -10.70 11.15
CA ASP A 677 -31.50 -10.08 10.11
C ASP A 677 -32.18 -8.79 10.61
N ASP A 678 -32.36 -8.64 11.93
CA ASP A 678 -33.00 -7.48 12.55
C ASP A 678 -31.97 -6.42 12.99
N LEU A 679 -31.85 -5.37 12.18
CA LEU A 679 -30.93 -4.25 12.42
C LEU A 679 -31.19 -3.53 13.75
N ASP A 680 -32.42 -3.45 14.25
CA ASP A 680 -32.72 -2.77 15.52
C ASP A 680 -32.21 -3.57 16.71
N THR A 681 -32.31 -4.90 16.65
CA THR A 681 -31.72 -5.78 17.64
C THR A 681 -30.19 -5.74 17.59
N LEU A 682 -29.58 -5.74 16.39
CA LEU A 682 -28.13 -5.63 16.24
C LEU A 682 -27.57 -4.33 16.83
N ARG A 683 -28.24 -3.19 16.60
CA ARG A 683 -27.85 -1.89 17.19
C ARG A 683 -27.85 -1.92 18.71
N ARG A 684 -28.93 -2.45 19.32
CA ARG A 684 -29.03 -2.56 20.79
C ARG A 684 -27.94 -3.47 21.37
N LEU A 685 -27.64 -4.58 20.71
CA LEU A 685 -26.57 -5.49 21.13
C LEU A 685 -25.19 -4.84 21.00
N ALA A 686 -24.94 -4.12 19.91
CA ALA A 686 -23.70 -3.39 19.70
C ALA A 686 -23.47 -2.31 20.76
N ASP A 687 -24.50 -1.53 21.11
CA ASP A 687 -24.40 -0.52 22.18
C ASP A 687 -24.20 -1.15 23.56
N THR A 688 -24.85 -2.28 23.83
CA THR A 688 -24.66 -3.04 25.07
C THR A 688 -23.21 -3.54 25.17
N ALA A 689 -22.68 -4.11 24.08
CA ALA A 689 -21.30 -4.54 23.99
C ALA A 689 -20.34 -3.36 24.16
N ARG A 690 -20.62 -2.19 23.54
CA ARG A 690 -19.83 -0.97 23.70
C ARG A 690 -19.74 -0.52 25.17
N GLN A 691 -20.87 -0.50 25.88
CA GLN A 691 -20.88 -0.12 27.30
C GLN A 691 -20.02 -1.07 28.13
N GLN A 692 -20.16 -2.38 27.93
CA GLN A 692 -19.36 -3.38 28.65
C GLN A 692 -17.86 -3.26 28.32
N LEU A 693 -17.52 -3.15 27.03
CA LEU A 693 -16.13 -3.02 26.57
C LEU A 693 -15.47 -1.72 27.00
N SER A 694 -16.23 -0.63 27.20
CA SER A 694 -15.68 0.64 27.68
C SER A 694 -15.07 0.57 29.07
N SER A 695 -15.43 -0.45 29.86
CA SER A 695 -14.88 -0.67 31.20
C SER A 695 -13.56 -1.45 31.20
N VAL A 696 -13.17 -2.02 30.05
CA VAL A 696 -11.97 -2.85 29.93
C VAL A 696 -10.72 -1.97 29.86
N PRO A 697 -9.75 -2.12 30.78
CA PRO A 697 -8.51 -1.36 30.74
C PRO A 697 -7.72 -1.59 29.45
N GLY A 698 -7.25 -0.52 28.82
CA GLY A 698 -6.46 -0.56 27.58
C GLY A 698 -7.26 -0.44 26.29
N VAL A 699 -8.60 -0.43 26.35
CA VAL A 699 -9.44 -0.09 25.20
C VAL A 699 -9.32 1.41 24.91
N VAL A 700 -8.92 1.73 23.68
CA VAL A 700 -8.83 3.10 23.15
C VAL A 700 -9.65 3.18 21.86
N ASP A 701 -10.15 4.38 21.55
CA ASP A 701 -10.90 4.68 20.32
C ASP A 701 -12.09 3.71 20.07
N LEU A 702 -12.76 3.27 21.14
CA LEU A 702 -13.91 2.37 21.08
C LEU A 702 -15.08 3.03 20.34
N GLN A 703 -15.45 2.43 19.21
CA GLN A 703 -16.52 2.92 18.35
C GLN A 703 -17.43 1.77 17.94
N VAL A 704 -18.72 2.11 17.80
CA VAL A 704 -19.70 1.25 17.15
C VAL A 704 -19.92 1.81 15.76
N GLU A 705 -19.84 0.95 14.75
CA GLU A 705 -20.21 1.32 13.39
C GLU A 705 -21.68 1.73 13.37
N LYS A 706 -21.93 3.02 13.07
CA LYS A 706 -23.25 3.62 13.22
C LYS A 706 -24.16 3.23 12.06
N GLN A 707 -24.90 2.15 12.20
CA GLN A 707 -26.02 1.82 11.32
C GLN A 707 -27.25 2.65 11.70
N VAL A 708 -27.28 3.96 11.50
CA VAL A 708 -28.40 4.80 11.98
C VAL A 708 -29.46 4.98 10.90
N LEU A 709 -30.74 5.02 11.30
CA LEU A 709 -31.84 5.41 10.42
C LEU A 709 -31.65 6.88 10.01
N LEU A 710 -31.40 7.11 8.73
CA LEU A 710 -31.31 8.45 8.19
C LEU A 710 -32.71 9.08 8.15
N PRO A 711 -32.85 10.39 8.40
CA PRO A 711 -34.10 11.09 8.16
C PRO A 711 -34.51 10.94 6.69
N GLN A 712 -35.75 10.53 6.44
CA GLN A 712 -36.30 10.32 5.10
C GLN A 712 -37.58 11.13 4.92
N LEU A 713 -37.75 11.73 3.75
CA LEU A 713 -39.03 12.24 3.29
C LEU A 713 -39.69 11.16 2.45
N ARG A 714 -40.58 10.39 3.07
CA ARG A 714 -41.29 9.29 2.42
C ARG A 714 -42.55 9.83 1.74
N ILE A 715 -42.57 9.77 0.41
CA ILE A 715 -43.77 10.03 -0.39
C ILE A 715 -44.46 8.68 -0.61
N GLN A 716 -45.59 8.47 0.05
CA GLN A 716 -46.40 7.27 -0.14
C GLN A 716 -47.60 7.62 -1.02
N VAL A 717 -47.67 6.98 -2.18
CA VAL A 717 -48.78 7.17 -3.11
C VAL A 717 -50.04 6.53 -2.53
N ASP A 718 -51.11 7.32 -2.49
CA ASP A 718 -52.46 6.86 -2.24
C ASP A 718 -53.09 6.54 -3.60
N TYR A 719 -53.10 5.26 -3.97
CA TYR A 719 -53.58 4.80 -5.27
C TYR A 719 -55.06 5.11 -5.49
N GLU A 720 -55.89 5.11 -4.44
CA GLU A 720 -57.32 5.43 -4.56
C GLU A 720 -57.49 6.90 -4.95
N ARG A 721 -56.72 7.81 -4.31
CA ARG A 721 -56.75 9.23 -4.67
C ARG A 721 -56.08 9.51 -6.01
N ALA A 722 -54.96 8.86 -6.33
CA ALA A 722 -54.25 9.05 -7.59
C ALA A 722 -55.15 8.70 -8.80
N ALA A 723 -55.95 7.63 -8.69
CA ALA A 723 -56.90 7.21 -9.70
C ALA A 723 -57.96 8.29 -10.03
N LEU A 724 -58.38 9.09 -9.05
CA LEU A 724 -59.34 10.19 -9.27
C LEU A 724 -58.78 11.28 -10.21
N TYR A 725 -57.47 11.39 -10.29
CA TYR A 725 -56.77 12.35 -11.16
C TYR A 725 -56.18 11.69 -12.41
N GLY A 726 -56.45 10.40 -12.64
CA GLY A 726 -55.87 9.63 -13.75
C GLY A 726 -54.35 9.47 -13.65
N LEU A 727 -53.79 9.53 -12.44
CA LEU A 727 -52.37 9.33 -12.16
C LEU A 727 -52.15 7.87 -11.78
N THR A 728 -51.05 7.27 -12.27
CA THR A 728 -50.66 5.87 -12.05
C THR A 728 -49.45 5.74 -11.15
#